data_AF-A0A2V2RXT5-F1
#
_entry.id   AF-A0A2V2RXT5-F1
#
_cell.length_a   1.000
_cell.length_b   1.000
_cell.length_c   1.000
_cell.angle_alpha   90.00
_cell.angle_beta   90.00
_cell.angle_gamma   90.00
#
_symmetry.space_group_name_H-M   'P 1'
#
loop_
_entity.id
_entity.type
_entity.pdbx_description
1 polymer ?
#
loop_
_entity_poly.entity_id
_entity_poly.type
_entity_poly.pdbx_seq_one_letter_code
_entity_poly.pdbx_strand_id
1 'polypeptide(L)'
;MRSLSFQQNGVTVLATAKFWDNLNRLKATSSGSIAGFASTANYGYNLANQRTALTNADGAYWSFGYDSLGQVTTGNKHWPDATLVAGEQFGYVFDDIGNRQSTQTGGDPSGANLRQANYSVNNLNQITSRDVPGYLNIMGSADSNATVTVNGQSLYRRGEFYRQELAIANALSPIYTPVTNFASLTTTNGTLTSSNFGSILLPQTPEAFTFDADGNLFADGLWTNAWDGENRLLAIASPATVPDAAKRKLDFTYDWQGRRTQKVVSAWNGSWVPQSTNRFVYDGWNLIAILSSDLSPLASFSWGLDLSGSVQGAGGVGGLLSMTVHSGTNAGTYFYVFDGNGNVMALLNATNGVAAAQYEYGPFGELLRATGPLAQINPFLFSTKFYDWETGLLYYGHRYHSPGPGRWLSRDPIEEKGGRNLYAFVLNRPIGNLDMFGLTTPVQVLDVFFGPFVDERLWVMDENDEYTQHMRQWSAVQQALDKAKADLKANCAVWKSKHQTSAYWHPYITSKFDPDRASFIVPVGSPDGTDPLHAATDYAIYKLTGHITDNLWYSSVGSFTVCITVDSVDCCKDTAKAKLNIWVYNCMSKRSFGFPAPFSEESSQYEWWHWKEDYDLNSGGANHLPTKGGGSWGGT
;
A
#
# COMPACT_ATOMS: atom_id res chain seq x y z
N MET A 1 11.51 9.64 -12.00
CA MET A 1 12.12 8.32 -11.73
C MET A 1 12.74 8.36 -10.34
N ARG A 2 12.64 7.27 -9.57
CA ARG A 2 13.39 7.10 -8.31
C ARG A 2 14.12 5.75 -8.40
N SER A 3 15.38 5.71 -8.02
CA SER A 3 16.22 4.52 -8.12
C SER A 3 16.97 4.25 -6.82
N LEU A 4 17.19 2.97 -6.54
CA LEU A 4 17.99 2.48 -5.43
C LEU A 4 19.04 1.51 -5.98
N SER A 5 20.28 1.63 -5.53
CA SER A 5 21.37 0.73 -5.89
C SER A 5 21.89 0.01 -4.66
N PHE A 6 21.92 -1.32 -4.72
CA PHE A 6 22.46 -2.19 -3.70
C PHE A 6 23.88 -2.57 -4.11
N GLN A 7 24.84 -2.26 -3.24
CA GLN A 7 26.25 -2.45 -3.53
C GLN A 7 26.89 -3.43 -2.55
N GLN A 8 27.83 -4.22 -3.06
CA GLN A 8 28.75 -5.00 -2.24
C GLN A 8 30.17 -4.57 -2.59
N ASN A 9 30.94 -4.11 -1.59
CA ASN A 9 32.30 -3.60 -1.77
C ASN A 9 32.43 -2.55 -2.90
N GLY A 10 31.42 -1.67 -3.02
CA GLY A 10 31.37 -0.61 -4.05
C GLY A 10 30.88 -1.04 -5.44
N VAL A 11 30.64 -2.35 -5.67
CA VAL A 11 30.09 -2.87 -6.92
C VAL A 11 28.57 -2.98 -6.81
N THR A 12 27.83 -2.43 -7.79
CA THR A 12 26.37 -2.55 -7.83
C THR A 12 25.97 -3.97 -8.21
N VAL A 13 25.26 -4.64 -7.30
CA VAL A 13 24.79 -6.03 -7.46
C VAL A 13 23.34 -6.07 -7.91
N LEU A 14 22.51 -5.15 -7.39
CA LEU A 14 21.11 -4.97 -7.76
C LEU A 14 20.82 -3.48 -7.91
N ALA A 15 20.13 -3.10 -8.97
CA ALA A 15 19.57 -1.77 -9.13
C ALA A 15 18.06 -1.90 -9.30
N THR A 16 17.29 -1.11 -8.54
CA THR A 16 15.84 -1.05 -8.65
C THR A 16 15.41 0.37 -8.99
N ALA A 17 14.31 0.51 -9.74
CA ALA A 17 13.75 1.80 -10.09
C ALA A 17 12.23 1.74 -10.17
N LYS A 18 11.64 2.91 -9.92
CA LYS A 18 10.20 3.17 -10.05
C LYS A 18 9.99 4.34 -11.01
N PHE A 19 8.95 4.23 -11.83
CA PHE A 19 8.56 5.21 -12.83
C PHE A 19 7.10 5.58 -12.61
N TRP A 20 6.78 6.85 -12.81
CA TRP A 20 5.42 7.38 -12.65
C TRP A 20 4.96 8.02 -13.96
N ASP A 21 3.65 8.01 -14.17
CA ASP A 21 3.04 8.79 -15.25
C ASP A 21 2.81 10.26 -14.81
N ASN A 22 2.28 11.08 -15.72
CA ASN A 22 2.03 12.51 -15.46
C ASN A 22 0.90 12.75 -14.44
N LEU A 23 0.19 11.70 -14.01
CA LEU A 23 -0.83 11.74 -12.96
C LEU A 23 -0.28 11.22 -11.62
N ASN A 24 1.05 11.07 -11.51
CA ASN A 24 1.75 10.51 -10.35
C ASN A 24 1.32 9.08 -9.99
N ARG A 25 0.77 8.32 -10.93
CA ARG A 25 0.49 6.89 -10.72
C ARG A 25 1.74 6.09 -11.07
N LEU A 26 2.00 5.03 -10.31
CA LEU A 26 3.15 4.17 -10.57
C LEU A 26 2.96 3.49 -11.92
N LYS A 27 3.76 3.89 -12.91
CA LYS A 27 3.70 3.36 -14.27
C LYS A 27 4.48 2.06 -14.44
N ALA A 28 5.64 1.96 -13.78
CA ALA A 28 6.46 0.77 -13.85
C ALA A 28 7.41 0.62 -12.65
N THR A 29 7.79 -0.62 -12.36
CA THR A 29 8.97 -0.96 -11.58
C THR A 29 9.96 -1.74 -12.45
N SER A 30 11.26 -1.58 -12.18
CA SER A 30 12.31 -2.37 -12.82
C SER A 30 13.37 -2.74 -11.80
N SER A 31 13.86 -3.96 -11.85
CA SER A 31 14.97 -4.46 -11.05
C SER A 31 15.91 -5.27 -11.93
N GLY A 32 17.21 -4.97 -11.85
CA GLY A 32 18.24 -5.63 -12.64
C GLY A 32 19.43 -6.01 -11.77
N SER A 33 20.01 -7.19 -12.00
CA SER A 33 21.19 -7.66 -11.27
C SER A 33 22.43 -7.82 -12.14
N ILE A 34 23.59 -7.85 -11.50
CA ILE A 34 24.88 -8.12 -12.16
C ILE A 34 24.97 -9.52 -12.79
N ALA A 35 24.16 -10.49 -12.32
CA ALA A 35 24.04 -11.82 -12.92
C ALA A 35 23.02 -11.90 -14.06
N GLY A 36 22.47 -10.76 -14.50
CA GLY A 36 21.49 -10.72 -15.60
C GLY A 36 20.05 -11.06 -15.18
N PHE A 37 19.75 -11.13 -13.88
CA PHE A 37 18.35 -11.17 -13.45
C PHE A 37 17.66 -9.86 -13.85
N ALA A 38 16.48 -9.97 -14.45
CA ALA A 38 15.64 -8.84 -14.79
C ALA A 38 14.21 -9.11 -14.34
N SER A 39 13.62 -8.14 -13.63
CA SER A 39 12.20 -8.12 -13.28
C SER A 39 11.66 -6.73 -13.58
N THR A 40 10.60 -6.66 -14.37
CA THR A 40 9.87 -5.41 -14.59
C THR A 40 8.40 -5.67 -14.41
N ALA A 41 7.67 -4.70 -13.88
CA ALA A 41 6.23 -4.74 -13.84
C ALA A 41 5.70 -3.39 -14.36
N ASN A 42 5.05 -3.42 -15.51
CA ASN A 42 4.40 -2.26 -16.13
C ASN A 42 2.90 -2.28 -15.84
N TYR A 43 2.35 -1.12 -15.49
CA TYR A 43 0.98 -1.03 -14.99
C TYR A 43 0.05 -0.31 -15.98
N GLY A 44 -1.05 -0.98 -16.32
CA GLY A 44 -2.20 -0.38 -17.01
C GLY A 44 -3.21 0.17 -16.01
N TYR A 45 -3.91 1.24 -16.36
CA TYR A 45 -4.93 1.88 -15.50
C TYR A 45 -6.21 2.18 -16.27
N ASN A 46 -7.36 2.08 -15.60
CA ASN A 46 -8.63 2.59 -16.11
C ASN A 46 -8.85 4.07 -15.71
N LEU A 47 -9.98 4.65 -16.11
CA LEU A 47 -10.37 6.04 -15.80
C LEU A 47 -10.65 6.27 -14.30
N ALA A 48 -10.93 5.21 -13.54
CA ALA A 48 -11.11 5.27 -12.10
C ALA A 48 -9.78 5.10 -11.33
N ASN A 49 -8.64 5.20 -12.02
CA ASN A 49 -7.29 5.01 -11.46
C ASN A 49 -7.05 3.61 -10.85
N GLN A 50 -7.85 2.62 -11.21
CA GLN A 50 -7.61 1.23 -10.82
C GLN A 50 -6.65 0.59 -11.79
N ARG A 51 -5.72 -0.20 -11.27
CA ARG A 51 -4.76 -0.93 -12.10
C ARG A 51 -5.48 -2.06 -12.85
N THR A 52 -5.49 -2.02 -14.17
CA THR A 52 -6.13 -3.04 -15.02
C THR A 52 -5.16 -4.10 -15.51
N ALA A 53 -3.85 -3.84 -15.45
CA ALA A 53 -2.84 -4.80 -15.86
C ALA A 53 -1.54 -4.69 -15.08
N LEU A 54 -0.81 -5.81 -15.00
CA LEU A 54 0.59 -5.90 -14.56
C LEU A 54 1.34 -6.75 -15.60
N THR A 55 2.22 -6.12 -16.39
CA THR A 55 3.00 -6.78 -17.45
C THR A 55 4.45 -7.00 -17.03
N ASN A 56 4.88 -8.25 -17.07
CA ASN A 56 6.21 -8.72 -16.70
C ASN A 56 7.25 -8.42 -17.78
N ALA A 57 8.54 -8.63 -17.45
CA ALA A 57 9.66 -8.42 -18.37
C ALA A 57 9.63 -9.34 -19.60
N ASP A 58 9.05 -10.54 -19.47
CA ASP A 58 8.86 -11.51 -20.54
C ASP A 58 7.63 -11.21 -21.42
N GLY A 59 6.87 -10.14 -21.10
CA GLY A 59 5.64 -9.75 -21.77
C GLY A 59 4.40 -10.51 -21.32
N ALA A 60 4.51 -11.51 -20.44
CA ALA A 60 3.34 -12.11 -19.81
C ALA A 60 2.68 -11.08 -18.88
N TYR A 61 1.36 -11.14 -18.73
CA TYR A 61 0.66 -10.11 -17.96
C TYR A 61 -0.57 -10.63 -17.23
N TRP A 62 -0.83 -10.03 -16.07
CA TRP A 62 -2.12 -10.11 -15.41
C TRP A 62 -3.07 -9.06 -15.97
N SER A 63 -4.34 -9.43 -16.14
CA SER A 63 -5.45 -8.50 -16.40
C SER A 63 -6.48 -8.58 -15.27
N PHE A 64 -6.96 -7.43 -14.81
CA PHE A 64 -7.88 -7.33 -13.67
C PHE A 64 -9.20 -6.66 -14.06
N GLY A 65 -10.31 -7.27 -13.66
CA GLY A 65 -11.65 -6.71 -13.78
C GLY A 65 -12.19 -6.25 -12.42
N TYR A 66 -13.10 -5.27 -12.46
CA TYR A 66 -13.68 -4.65 -11.28
C TYR A 66 -15.19 -4.50 -11.40
N ASP A 67 -15.89 -4.53 -10.27
CA ASP A 67 -17.30 -4.09 -10.18
C ASP A 67 -17.42 -2.57 -9.97
N SER A 68 -18.65 -2.07 -9.81
CA SER A 68 -18.93 -0.65 -9.57
C SER A 68 -18.46 -0.13 -8.22
N LEU A 69 -18.24 -1.00 -7.22
CA LEU A 69 -17.66 -0.65 -5.92
C LEU A 69 -16.12 -0.69 -5.96
N GLY A 70 -15.57 -1.14 -7.10
CA GLY A 70 -14.16 -1.27 -7.38
C GLY A 70 -13.53 -2.53 -6.82
N GLN A 71 -14.34 -3.50 -6.39
CA GLN A 71 -13.88 -4.82 -5.93
C GLN A 71 -13.36 -5.64 -7.11
N VAL A 72 -12.31 -6.43 -6.89
CA VAL A 72 -11.71 -7.26 -7.94
C VAL A 72 -12.62 -8.43 -8.27
N THR A 73 -13.20 -8.44 -9.48
CA THR A 73 -14.09 -9.50 -9.96
C THR A 73 -13.36 -10.56 -10.78
N THR A 74 -12.24 -10.21 -11.40
CA THR A 74 -11.40 -11.15 -12.16
C THR A 74 -9.93 -10.82 -12.05
N GLY A 75 -9.10 -11.84 -12.14
CA GLY A 75 -7.65 -11.74 -12.28
C GLY A 75 -7.15 -12.88 -13.15
N ASN A 76 -6.77 -12.59 -14.39
CA ASN A 76 -6.37 -13.63 -15.34
C ASN A 76 -4.98 -13.34 -15.88
N LYS A 77 -4.10 -14.33 -15.81
CA LYS A 77 -2.78 -14.21 -16.40
C LYS A 77 -2.77 -14.68 -17.84
N HIS A 78 -2.03 -13.96 -18.67
CA HIS A 78 -1.88 -14.18 -20.09
C HIS A 78 -0.40 -14.29 -20.45
N TRP A 79 -0.13 -15.10 -21.47
CA TRP A 79 1.14 -15.09 -22.18
C TRP A 79 1.26 -13.84 -23.08
N PRO A 80 2.45 -13.53 -23.62
CA PRO A 80 2.64 -12.38 -24.51
C PRO A 80 1.76 -12.41 -25.77
N ASP A 81 1.34 -13.59 -26.22
CA ASP A 81 0.42 -13.77 -27.35
C ASP A 81 -1.07 -13.69 -26.96
N ALA A 82 -1.36 -13.14 -25.77
CA ALA A 82 -2.69 -12.94 -25.21
C ALA A 82 -3.50 -14.22 -24.93
N THR A 83 -2.89 -15.40 -25.03
CA THR A 83 -3.54 -16.64 -24.58
C THR A 83 -3.43 -16.81 -23.07
N LEU A 84 -4.40 -17.48 -22.45
CA LEU A 84 -4.45 -17.64 -21.00
C LEU A 84 -3.36 -18.59 -20.48
N VAL A 85 -2.84 -18.28 -19.29
CA VAL A 85 -1.99 -19.21 -18.54
C VAL A 85 -2.90 -20.20 -17.82
N ALA A 86 -2.73 -21.49 -18.12
CA ALA A 86 -3.49 -22.54 -17.47
C ALA A 86 -3.19 -22.55 -15.97
N GLY A 87 -4.22 -22.61 -15.13
CA GLY A 87 -4.09 -22.64 -13.67
C GLY A 87 -4.03 -21.26 -13.00
N GLU A 88 -3.86 -20.17 -13.74
CA GLU A 88 -3.65 -18.81 -13.21
C GLU A 88 -4.79 -17.86 -13.63
N GLN A 89 -6.02 -18.34 -13.51
CA GLN A 89 -7.26 -17.61 -13.82
C GLN A 89 -8.16 -17.58 -12.59
N PHE A 90 -8.74 -16.42 -12.32
CA PHE A 90 -9.51 -16.15 -11.10
C PHE A 90 -10.76 -15.33 -11.42
N GLY A 91 -11.88 -15.77 -10.88
CA GLY A 91 -13.18 -15.10 -10.91
C GLY A 91 -13.79 -15.01 -9.53
N TYR A 92 -14.46 -13.89 -9.25
CA TYR A 92 -14.96 -13.54 -7.93
C TYR A 92 -16.34 -12.89 -8.03
N VAL A 93 -17.27 -13.32 -7.18
CA VAL A 93 -18.59 -12.73 -7.05
C VAL A 93 -18.81 -12.33 -5.60
N PHE A 94 -19.37 -11.14 -5.39
CA PHE A 94 -19.65 -10.57 -4.08
C PHE A 94 -21.13 -10.21 -3.95
N ASP A 95 -21.63 -10.19 -2.72
CA ASP A 95 -22.88 -9.52 -2.39
C ASP A 95 -22.68 -7.99 -2.21
N ASP A 96 -23.77 -7.28 -1.92
CA ASP A 96 -23.78 -5.81 -1.80
C ASP A 96 -22.88 -5.27 -0.67
N ILE A 97 -22.57 -6.08 0.34
CA ILE A 97 -21.68 -5.70 1.46
C ILE A 97 -20.25 -6.24 1.27
N GLY A 98 -19.98 -6.96 0.19
CA GLY A 98 -18.65 -7.44 -0.17
C GLY A 98 -18.29 -8.81 0.42
N ASN A 99 -19.26 -9.61 0.89
CA ASN A 99 -18.99 -11.00 1.21
C ASN A 99 -18.79 -11.80 -0.08
N ARG A 100 -17.84 -12.74 -0.06
CA ARG A 100 -17.64 -13.67 -1.16
C ARG A 100 -18.86 -14.58 -1.29
N GLN A 101 -19.48 -14.63 -2.47
CA GLN A 101 -20.55 -15.57 -2.79
C GLN A 101 -20.04 -16.78 -3.57
N SER A 102 -19.12 -16.54 -4.52
CA SER A 102 -18.46 -17.61 -5.27
C SER A 102 -17.06 -17.21 -5.73
N THR A 103 -16.22 -18.22 -5.94
CA THR A 103 -14.95 -18.10 -6.66
C THR A 103 -14.90 -19.07 -7.83
N GLN A 104 -14.12 -18.72 -8.83
CA GLN A 104 -13.73 -19.60 -9.93
C GLN A 104 -12.22 -19.54 -10.04
N THR A 105 -11.55 -20.69 -10.02
CA THR A 105 -10.08 -20.73 -10.06
C THR A 105 -9.54 -21.79 -11.02
N GLY A 106 -8.30 -21.61 -11.44
CA GLY A 106 -7.57 -22.57 -12.25
C GLY A 106 -7.72 -22.30 -13.75
N GLY A 107 -8.51 -23.13 -14.42
CA GLY A 107 -8.76 -23.02 -15.85
C GLY A 107 -7.66 -23.63 -16.73
N ASP A 108 -8.03 -23.96 -17.96
CA ASP A 108 -7.13 -24.45 -18.99
C ASP A 108 -6.71 -23.33 -19.97
N PRO A 109 -5.81 -23.59 -20.94
CA PRO A 109 -5.36 -22.56 -21.89
C PRO A 109 -6.48 -21.94 -22.75
N SER A 110 -7.65 -22.58 -22.83
CA SER A 110 -8.82 -22.06 -23.57
C SER A 110 -9.73 -21.17 -22.72
N GLY A 111 -9.45 -21.04 -21.42
CA GLY A 111 -10.32 -20.34 -20.47
C GLY A 111 -11.51 -21.18 -19.99
N ALA A 112 -11.53 -22.47 -20.31
CA ALA A 112 -12.54 -23.41 -19.85
C ALA A 112 -12.06 -24.12 -18.58
N ASN A 113 -12.90 -24.99 -18.02
CA ASN A 113 -12.56 -25.86 -16.89
C ASN A 113 -12.14 -25.11 -15.61
N LEU A 114 -12.66 -23.89 -15.42
CA LEU A 114 -12.59 -23.20 -14.13
C LEU A 114 -13.34 -24.01 -13.08
N ARG A 115 -12.81 -23.97 -11.85
CA ARG A 115 -13.34 -24.75 -10.74
C ARG A 115 -14.06 -23.80 -9.81
N GLN A 116 -15.36 -23.98 -9.72
CA GLN A 116 -16.22 -23.11 -8.93
C GLN A 116 -16.27 -23.57 -7.48
N ALA A 117 -16.23 -22.62 -6.56
CA ALA A 117 -16.56 -22.82 -5.16
C ALA A 117 -17.61 -21.80 -4.72
N ASN A 118 -18.69 -22.24 -4.08
CA ASN A 118 -19.69 -21.36 -3.49
C ASN A 118 -19.45 -21.19 -2.00
N TYR A 119 -19.94 -20.07 -1.45
CA TYR A 119 -19.74 -19.69 -0.06
C TYR A 119 -21.10 -19.45 0.58
N SER A 120 -21.26 -19.95 1.80
CA SER A 120 -22.42 -19.61 2.65
C SER A 120 -22.01 -18.56 3.66
N VAL A 121 -22.87 -17.57 3.86
CA VAL A 121 -22.60 -16.43 4.74
C VAL A 121 -23.79 -16.22 5.66
N ASN A 122 -23.55 -15.94 6.94
CA ASN A 122 -24.60 -15.61 7.90
C ASN A 122 -24.87 -14.09 7.96
N ASN A 123 -25.86 -13.68 8.75
CA ASN A 123 -26.24 -12.26 8.92
C ASN A 123 -25.18 -11.40 9.61
N LEU A 124 -24.08 -11.99 10.11
CA LEU A 124 -22.95 -11.30 10.72
C LEU A 124 -21.77 -11.17 9.74
N ASN A 125 -22.00 -11.41 8.44
CA ASN A 125 -20.96 -11.39 7.40
C ASN A 125 -19.86 -12.45 7.62
N GLN A 126 -20.14 -13.51 8.37
CA GLN A 126 -19.21 -14.62 8.56
C GLN A 126 -19.43 -15.67 7.50
N ILE A 127 -18.37 -16.09 6.80
CA ILE A 127 -18.44 -17.25 5.91
C ILE A 127 -18.56 -18.48 6.80
N THR A 128 -19.68 -19.20 6.73
CA THR A 128 -19.98 -20.38 7.55
C THR A 128 -19.67 -21.70 6.83
N SER A 129 -19.60 -21.68 5.50
CA SER A 129 -19.07 -22.80 4.72
C SER A 129 -18.54 -22.34 3.37
N ARG A 130 -17.68 -23.17 2.75
CA ARG A 130 -17.33 -23.05 1.34
C ARG A 130 -17.23 -24.42 0.68
N ASP A 131 -17.50 -24.47 -0.62
CA ASP A 131 -17.12 -25.61 -1.43
C ASP A 131 -15.59 -25.67 -1.58
N VAL A 132 -15.02 -26.87 -1.53
CA VAL A 132 -13.59 -27.11 -1.81
C VAL A 132 -13.51 -28.08 -2.98
N PRO A 133 -13.34 -27.59 -4.21
CA PRO A 133 -13.26 -28.45 -5.38
C PRO A 133 -12.20 -29.55 -5.21
N GLY A 134 -12.56 -30.78 -5.59
CA GLY A 134 -11.73 -31.97 -5.43
C GLY A 134 -10.56 -32.07 -6.41
N TYR A 135 -9.70 -31.05 -6.45
CA TYR A 135 -8.52 -31.02 -7.31
C TYR A 135 -7.36 -30.26 -6.67
N LEU A 136 -6.15 -30.50 -7.16
CA LEU A 136 -4.94 -29.75 -6.83
C LEU A 136 -4.25 -29.27 -8.11
N ASN A 137 -3.94 -27.98 -8.19
CA ASN A 137 -3.10 -27.43 -9.24
C ASN A 137 -1.62 -27.53 -8.81
N ILE A 138 -0.85 -28.32 -9.54
CA ILE A 138 0.60 -28.42 -9.39
C ILE A 138 1.24 -27.62 -10.53
N MET A 139 1.81 -26.47 -10.20
CA MET A 139 2.45 -25.57 -11.16
C MET A 139 3.91 -25.36 -10.80
N GLY A 140 4.75 -25.15 -11.82
CA GLY A 140 6.16 -24.89 -11.59
C GLY A 140 6.92 -24.53 -12.86
N SER A 141 8.23 -24.43 -12.73
CA SER A 141 9.15 -24.26 -13.86
C SER A 141 10.21 -25.36 -13.90
N ALA A 142 10.62 -25.70 -15.11
CA ALA A 142 11.76 -26.56 -15.42
C ALA A 142 12.29 -26.18 -16.80
N ASP A 143 13.55 -26.51 -17.11
CA ASP A 143 14.13 -26.26 -18.44
C ASP A 143 13.17 -26.69 -19.56
N SER A 144 13.05 -25.85 -20.59
CA SER A 144 12.12 -26.07 -21.71
C SER A 144 12.33 -27.40 -22.47
N ASN A 145 13.53 -27.97 -22.41
CA ASN A 145 13.88 -29.26 -23.02
C ASN A 145 13.76 -30.44 -22.05
N ALA A 146 13.45 -30.19 -20.78
CA ALA A 146 13.26 -31.26 -19.80
C ALA A 146 11.91 -31.96 -20.00
N THR A 147 11.93 -33.29 -19.91
CA THR A 147 10.70 -34.07 -19.72
C THR A 147 10.30 -33.97 -18.25
N VAL A 148 9.05 -33.58 -17.98
CA VAL A 148 8.53 -33.41 -16.62
C VAL A 148 7.25 -34.21 -16.43
N THR A 149 7.12 -34.84 -15.27
CA THR A 149 5.92 -35.57 -14.85
C THR A 149 5.54 -35.19 -13.42
N VAL A 150 4.25 -35.17 -13.13
CA VAL A 150 3.71 -35.05 -11.77
C VAL A 150 3.01 -36.35 -11.43
N ASN A 151 3.45 -37.04 -10.37
CA ASN A 151 3.00 -38.39 -10.01
C ASN A 151 3.05 -39.38 -11.20
N GLY A 152 4.08 -39.25 -12.05
CA GLY A 152 4.25 -40.06 -13.26
C GLY A 152 3.28 -39.73 -14.40
N GLN A 153 2.39 -38.75 -14.23
CA GLN A 153 1.44 -38.34 -15.26
C GLN A 153 2.04 -37.27 -16.18
N SER A 154 1.65 -37.33 -17.46
CA SER A 154 1.88 -36.26 -18.42
C SER A 154 1.10 -35.01 -18.03
N LEU A 155 1.62 -33.86 -18.44
CA LEU A 155 1.18 -32.56 -17.96
C LEU A 155 1.16 -31.52 -19.10
N TYR A 156 0.55 -30.37 -18.86
CA TYR A 156 0.58 -29.25 -19.79
C TYR A 156 1.91 -28.50 -19.67
N ARG A 157 2.58 -28.23 -20.79
CA ARG A 157 3.81 -27.43 -20.84
C ARG A 157 3.70 -26.26 -21.80
N ARG A 158 4.40 -25.17 -21.45
CA ARG A 158 4.70 -24.08 -22.37
C ARG A 158 6.02 -23.43 -21.98
N GLY A 159 7.05 -23.64 -22.82
CA GLY A 159 8.41 -23.25 -22.48
C GLY A 159 8.83 -23.88 -21.15
N GLU A 160 9.29 -23.05 -20.22
CA GLU A 160 9.70 -23.51 -18.89
C GLU A 160 8.53 -23.80 -17.94
N PHE A 161 7.34 -23.27 -18.21
CA PHE A 161 6.17 -23.47 -17.37
C PHE A 161 5.57 -24.86 -17.57
N TYR A 162 5.15 -25.47 -16.46
CA TYR A 162 4.30 -26.65 -16.47
C TYR A 162 3.15 -26.54 -15.48
N ARG A 163 2.06 -27.24 -15.81
CA ARG A 163 0.91 -27.43 -14.94
C ARG A 163 0.40 -28.86 -15.02
N GLN A 164 0.10 -29.45 -13.88
CA GLN A 164 -0.75 -30.64 -13.77
C GLN A 164 -1.89 -30.43 -12.79
N GLU A 165 -3.08 -30.89 -13.15
CA GLU A 165 -4.21 -31.00 -12.24
C GLU A 165 -4.32 -32.44 -11.73
N LEU A 166 -4.37 -32.61 -10.41
CA LEU A 166 -4.60 -33.90 -9.76
C LEU A 166 -6.01 -33.94 -9.19
N ALA A 167 -6.83 -34.89 -9.61
CA ALA A 167 -8.17 -35.10 -9.05
C ALA A 167 -8.06 -35.77 -7.66
N ILE A 168 -8.75 -35.21 -6.66
CA ILE A 168 -8.73 -35.66 -5.27
C ILE A 168 -10.16 -35.81 -4.75
N ALA A 169 -10.50 -36.99 -4.26
CA ALA A 169 -11.81 -37.26 -3.67
C ALA A 169 -11.87 -36.79 -2.20
N ASN A 170 -12.24 -35.53 -1.97
CA ASN A 170 -12.29 -34.90 -0.65
C ASN A 170 -13.72 -34.72 -0.08
N ALA A 171 -14.71 -35.47 -0.57
CA ALA A 171 -16.10 -35.30 -0.12
C ALA A 171 -16.36 -35.81 1.32
N LEU A 172 -15.59 -36.81 1.78
CA LEU A 172 -15.85 -37.48 3.07
C LEU A 172 -14.95 -37.01 4.21
N SER A 173 -13.74 -36.55 3.90
CA SER A 173 -12.74 -36.13 4.89
C SER A 173 -11.65 -35.28 4.22
N PRO A 174 -10.85 -34.54 5.00
CA PRO A 174 -9.61 -33.97 4.50
C PRO A 174 -8.67 -35.05 3.94
N ILE A 175 -7.98 -34.75 2.84
CA ILE A 175 -7.07 -35.68 2.17
C ILE A 175 -5.66 -35.13 2.22
N TYR A 176 -4.72 -35.96 2.69
CA TYR A 176 -3.29 -35.68 2.62
C TYR A 176 -2.66 -36.56 1.57
N THR A 177 -2.33 -35.98 0.41
CA THR A 177 -1.83 -36.73 -0.74
C THR A 177 -0.37 -36.40 -1.03
N PRO A 178 0.50 -37.40 -1.27
CA PRO A 178 1.85 -37.15 -1.75
C PRO A 178 1.84 -36.65 -3.20
N VAL A 179 2.81 -35.80 -3.52
CA VAL A 179 3.06 -35.24 -4.84
C VAL A 179 4.56 -35.38 -5.14
N THR A 180 4.85 -35.97 -6.29
CA THR A 180 6.21 -36.12 -6.82
C THR A 180 6.30 -35.40 -8.15
N ASN A 181 7.17 -34.39 -8.21
CA ASN A 181 7.52 -33.72 -9.46
C ASN A 181 8.87 -34.27 -9.90
N PHE A 182 8.91 -34.93 -11.05
CA PHE A 182 10.13 -35.49 -11.64
C PHE A 182 10.46 -34.75 -12.93
N ALA A 183 11.74 -34.39 -13.10
CA ALA A 183 12.25 -33.79 -14.32
C ALA A 183 13.50 -34.54 -14.81
N SER A 184 13.62 -34.73 -16.12
CA SER A 184 14.75 -35.36 -16.79
C SER A 184 15.15 -34.55 -18.01
N LEU A 185 16.43 -34.17 -18.10
CA LEU A 185 17.00 -33.42 -19.22
C LEU A 185 18.18 -34.21 -19.82
N THR A 186 18.06 -34.60 -21.08
CA THR A 186 19.16 -35.24 -21.81
C THR A 186 20.12 -34.17 -22.33
N THR A 187 21.38 -34.27 -21.93
CA THR A 187 22.47 -33.39 -22.38
C THR A 187 23.49 -34.18 -23.18
N THR A 188 24.44 -33.50 -23.82
CA THR A 188 25.58 -34.13 -24.51
C THR A 188 26.43 -34.99 -23.58
N ASN A 189 26.42 -34.71 -22.27
CA ASN A 189 27.22 -35.39 -21.26
C ASN A 189 26.41 -36.43 -20.44
N GLY A 190 25.20 -36.78 -20.90
CA GLY A 190 24.30 -37.71 -20.21
C GLY A 190 23.01 -37.07 -19.74
N THR A 191 22.21 -37.82 -18.97
CA THR A 191 20.89 -37.38 -18.49
C THR A 191 20.98 -36.80 -17.09
N LEU A 192 20.54 -35.56 -16.92
CA LEU A 192 20.34 -34.92 -15.63
C LEU A 192 18.92 -35.20 -15.14
N THR A 193 18.76 -35.60 -13.88
CA THR A 193 17.46 -35.83 -13.27
C THR A 193 17.30 -35.02 -12.00
N SER A 194 16.09 -34.51 -11.76
CA SER A 194 15.73 -33.82 -10.52
C SER A 194 14.36 -34.30 -10.05
N SER A 195 14.16 -34.36 -8.74
CA SER A 195 12.90 -34.77 -8.14
C SER A 195 12.59 -33.95 -6.90
N ASN A 196 11.36 -33.44 -6.83
CA ASN A 196 10.81 -32.81 -5.64
C ASN A 196 9.68 -33.67 -5.11
N PHE A 197 9.73 -33.98 -3.80
CA PHE A 197 8.72 -34.75 -3.10
C PHE A 197 8.08 -33.87 -2.04
N GLY A 198 6.77 -33.95 -1.93
CA GLY A 198 6.02 -33.29 -0.88
C GLY A 198 4.64 -33.91 -0.74
N SER A 199 3.81 -33.29 0.08
CA SER A 199 2.42 -33.69 0.22
C SER A 199 1.56 -32.45 0.39
N ILE A 200 0.33 -32.51 -0.11
CA ILE A 200 -0.63 -31.41 -0.02
C ILE A 200 -1.84 -31.90 0.79
N LEU A 201 -2.27 -31.06 1.72
CA LEU A 201 -3.50 -31.25 2.48
C LEU A 201 -4.63 -30.49 1.80
N LEU A 202 -5.68 -31.21 1.39
CA LEU A 202 -6.91 -30.64 0.85
C LEU A 202 -8.04 -30.83 1.87
N PRO A 203 -8.77 -29.76 2.27
CA PRO A 203 -9.92 -29.88 3.17
C PRO A 203 -11.05 -30.73 2.59
N GLN A 204 -11.94 -31.18 3.48
CA GLN A 204 -13.21 -31.77 3.05
C GLN A 204 -14.08 -30.74 2.33
N THR A 205 -14.89 -31.17 1.36
CA THR A 205 -15.96 -30.34 0.78
C THR A 205 -17.35 -30.78 1.25
N PRO A 206 -18.24 -29.86 1.67
CA PRO A 206 -17.94 -28.47 1.97
C PRO A 206 -17.05 -28.36 3.22
N GLU A 207 -16.20 -27.34 3.24
CA GLU A 207 -15.45 -26.97 4.43
C GLU A 207 -16.34 -26.07 5.29
N ALA A 208 -16.46 -26.40 6.58
CA ALA A 208 -17.32 -25.70 7.52
C ALA A 208 -16.50 -24.78 8.41
N PHE A 209 -17.01 -23.57 8.63
CA PHE A 209 -16.39 -22.55 9.47
C PHE A 209 -17.29 -22.24 10.66
N THR A 210 -16.69 -22.12 11.83
CA THR A 210 -17.36 -21.71 13.06
C THR A 210 -16.61 -20.56 13.72
N PHE A 211 -17.33 -19.75 14.47
CA PHE A 211 -16.80 -18.54 15.10
C PHE A 211 -17.10 -18.56 16.59
N ASP A 212 -16.24 -17.93 17.38
CA ASP A 212 -16.52 -17.64 18.77
C ASP A 212 -17.53 -16.48 18.91
N ALA A 213 -17.88 -16.12 20.15
CA ALA A 213 -18.86 -15.07 20.43
C ALA A 213 -18.38 -13.67 20.04
N ASP A 214 -17.05 -13.44 20.01
CA ASP A 214 -16.45 -12.16 19.59
C ASP A 214 -16.34 -12.07 18.06
N GLY A 215 -16.54 -13.20 17.37
CA GLY A 215 -16.54 -13.30 15.92
C GLY A 215 -15.18 -13.66 15.33
N ASN A 216 -14.27 -14.22 16.10
CA ASN A 216 -13.03 -14.79 15.57
C ASN A 216 -13.29 -16.20 15.03
N LEU A 217 -12.61 -16.56 13.94
CA LEU A 217 -12.70 -17.89 13.36
C LEU A 217 -12.18 -18.92 14.36
N PHE A 218 -13.08 -19.76 14.88
CA PHE A 218 -12.78 -20.80 15.86
C PHE A 218 -12.33 -22.10 15.19
N ALA A 219 -12.97 -22.51 14.09
CA ALA A 219 -12.53 -23.67 13.32
C ALA A 219 -12.90 -23.56 11.84
N ASP A 220 -12.08 -24.15 10.96
CA ASP A 220 -12.24 -24.12 9.49
C ASP A 220 -12.07 -25.48 8.81
N GLY A 221 -12.39 -26.58 9.50
CA GLY A 221 -12.27 -27.93 8.96
C GLY A 221 -10.84 -28.49 8.91
N LEU A 222 -9.82 -27.64 8.74
CA LEU A 222 -8.40 -28.00 8.83
C LEU A 222 -7.73 -27.56 10.13
N TRP A 223 -8.25 -26.53 10.76
CA TRP A 223 -7.67 -25.92 11.95
C TRP A 223 -8.73 -25.65 13.01
N THR A 224 -8.30 -25.72 14.26
CA THR A 224 -8.98 -25.17 15.42
C THR A 224 -8.09 -24.09 16.01
N ASN A 225 -8.66 -22.91 16.17
CA ASN A 225 -7.99 -21.69 16.59
C ASN A 225 -8.37 -21.35 18.03
N ALA A 226 -7.39 -20.92 18.81
CA ALA A 226 -7.60 -20.40 20.16
C ALA A 226 -7.22 -18.93 20.20
N TRP A 227 -8.09 -18.10 20.77
CA TRP A 227 -7.94 -16.65 20.86
C TRP A 227 -7.87 -16.21 22.32
N ASP A 228 -7.17 -15.11 22.60
CA ASP A 228 -7.24 -14.45 23.91
C ASP A 228 -8.37 -13.42 23.98
N GLY A 229 -8.59 -12.84 25.16
CA GLY A 229 -9.61 -11.82 25.37
C GLY A 229 -9.36 -10.48 24.65
N GLU A 230 -8.21 -10.31 24.00
CA GLU A 230 -7.89 -9.16 23.14
C GLU A 230 -8.03 -9.52 21.65
N ASN A 231 -8.66 -10.66 21.34
CA ASN A 231 -8.84 -11.20 19.99
C ASN A 231 -7.52 -11.45 19.25
N ARG A 232 -6.46 -11.83 19.97
CA ARG A 232 -5.19 -12.29 19.37
C ARG A 232 -5.15 -13.81 19.30
N LEU A 233 -4.67 -14.33 18.17
CA LEU A 233 -4.60 -15.77 17.92
C LEU A 233 -3.48 -16.42 18.74
N LEU A 234 -3.81 -17.15 19.80
CA LEU A 234 -2.86 -17.84 20.66
C LEU A 234 -2.36 -19.16 20.08
N ALA A 235 -3.23 -19.91 19.40
CA ALA A 235 -2.85 -21.19 18.83
C ALA A 235 -3.69 -21.57 17.61
N ILE A 236 -3.10 -22.35 16.72
CA ILE A 236 -3.75 -23.02 15.58
C ILE A 236 -3.37 -24.50 15.69
N ALA A 237 -4.33 -25.41 15.73
CA ALA A 237 -4.05 -26.85 15.81
C ALA A 237 -4.92 -27.64 14.84
N SER A 238 -4.34 -28.60 14.13
CA SER A 238 -5.12 -29.52 13.30
C SER A 238 -6.06 -30.37 14.17
N PRO A 239 -7.35 -30.49 13.82
CA PRO A 239 -8.30 -31.33 14.54
C PRO A 239 -8.03 -32.82 14.29
N ALA A 240 -8.71 -33.67 15.03
CA ALA A 240 -8.58 -35.12 14.92
C ALA A 240 -8.94 -35.68 13.53
N THR A 241 -9.77 -34.96 12.76
CA THR A 241 -10.22 -35.31 11.40
C THR A 241 -9.12 -35.18 10.35
N VAL A 242 -8.06 -34.40 10.62
CA VAL A 242 -6.91 -34.28 9.72
C VAL A 242 -6.00 -35.50 9.86
N PRO A 243 -5.47 -36.09 8.77
CA PRO A 243 -4.55 -37.22 8.85
C PRO A 243 -3.31 -36.93 9.70
N ASP A 244 -2.88 -37.88 10.54
CA ASP A 244 -1.79 -37.71 11.51
C ASP A 244 -0.49 -37.14 10.92
N ALA A 245 -0.08 -37.60 9.74
CA ALA A 245 1.13 -37.11 9.07
C ALA A 245 1.05 -35.62 8.69
N ALA A 246 -0.16 -35.11 8.46
CA ALA A 246 -0.43 -33.73 8.09
C ALA A 246 -0.64 -32.81 9.29
N LYS A 247 -0.94 -33.36 10.48
CA LYS A 247 -1.27 -32.56 11.66
C LYS A 247 -0.12 -31.63 12.03
N ARG A 248 -0.43 -30.36 12.24
CA ARG A 248 0.48 -29.34 12.75
C ARG A 248 -0.21 -28.57 13.88
N LYS A 249 0.60 -28.02 14.78
CA LYS A 249 0.16 -27.07 15.80
C LYS A 249 1.13 -25.90 15.85
N LEU A 250 0.59 -24.69 15.88
CA LEU A 250 1.31 -23.45 16.03
C LEU A 250 0.86 -22.80 17.34
N ASP A 251 1.80 -22.45 18.19
CA ASP A 251 1.55 -21.69 19.42
C ASP A 251 2.25 -20.32 19.32
N PHE A 252 1.55 -19.25 19.69
CA PHE A 252 2.01 -17.88 19.55
C PHE A 252 2.05 -17.15 20.89
N THR A 253 3.00 -16.24 21.03
CA THR A 253 3.02 -15.27 22.13
C THR A 253 3.11 -13.87 21.57
N TYR A 254 2.61 -12.90 22.33
CA TYR A 254 2.53 -11.50 21.94
C TYR A 254 3.13 -10.60 23.00
N ASP A 255 3.60 -9.42 22.59
CA ASP A 255 3.91 -8.33 23.51
C ASP A 255 2.70 -7.42 23.74
N TRP A 256 2.91 -6.38 24.55
CA TRP A 256 1.90 -5.38 24.92
C TRP A 256 1.39 -4.54 23.73
N GLN A 257 2.12 -4.50 22.61
CA GLN A 257 1.67 -3.81 21.38
C GLN A 257 0.86 -4.74 20.47
N GLY A 258 0.75 -6.02 20.82
CA GLY A 258 0.12 -7.04 19.99
C GLY A 258 1.04 -7.61 18.91
N ARG A 259 2.35 -7.38 18.99
CA ARG A 259 3.31 -7.99 18.06
C ARG A 259 3.63 -9.41 18.50
N ARG A 260 3.60 -10.36 17.55
CA ARG A 260 3.99 -11.75 17.77
C ARG A 260 5.46 -11.86 18.14
N THR A 261 5.77 -12.23 19.38
CA THR A 261 7.14 -12.37 19.93
C THR A 261 7.68 -13.79 19.85
N GLN A 262 6.82 -14.80 19.75
CA GLN A 262 7.22 -16.20 19.57
C GLN A 262 6.25 -16.95 18.67
N LYS A 263 6.78 -17.91 17.90
CA LYS A 263 6.04 -18.98 17.22
C LYS A 263 6.70 -20.32 17.53
N VAL A 264 5.94 -21.26 18.06
CA VAL A 264 6.35 -22.66 18.20
C VAL A 264 5.56 -23.50 17.21
N VAL A 265 6.24 -24.24 16.35
CA VAL A 265 5.62 -25.19 15.42
C VAL A 265 5.85 -26.59 15.95
N SER A 266 4.78 -27.37 16.08
CA SER A 266 4.80 -28.75 16.54
C SER A 266 4.22 -29.68 15.48
N ALA A 267 4.78 -30.88 15.39
CA ALA A 267 4.25 -31.99 14.60
C ALA A 267 3.57 -33.01 15.51
N TRP A 268 2.66 -33.80 14.96
CA TRP A 268 2.01 -34.89 15.69
C TRP A 268 2.81 -36.18 15.58
N ASN A 269 3.12 -36.79 16.72
CA ASN A 269 3.71 -38.13 16.82
C ASN A 269 3.10 -38.87 18.03
N GLY A 270 1.79 -39.06 18.01
CA GLY A 270 1.00 -39.52 19.17
C GLY A 270 0.79 -38.45 20.26
N SER A 271 1.62 -37.41 20.26
CA SER A 271 1.46 -36.16 20.99
C SER A 271 2.05 -34.99 20.18
N TRP A 272 1.80 -33.76 20.60
CA TRP A 272 2.41 -32.58 19.98
C TRP A 272 3.88 -32.47 20.38
N VAL A 273 4.78 -32.56 19.40
CA VAL A 273 6.22 -32.47 19.59
C VAL A 273 6.75 -31.21 18.88
N PRO A 274 7.31 -30.23 19.60
CA PRO A 274 7.91 -29.04 19.02
C PRO A 274 9.02 -29.39 18.01
N GLN A 275 8.93 -28.82 16.81
CA GLN A 275 9.91 -28.95 15.72
C GLN A 275 10.76 -27.70 15.59
N SER A 276 10.18 -26.52 15.84
CA SER A 276 10.90 -25.25 15.79
C SER A 276 10.29 -24.23 16.74
N THR A 277 11.16 -23.43 17.36
CA THR A 277 10.77 -22.25 18.14
C THR A 277 11.48 -21.04 17.57
N ASN A 278 10.71 -20.12 17.03
CA ASN A 278 11.17 -18.84 16.53
C ASN A 278 10.80 -17.74 17.51
N ARG A 279 11.77 -16.92 17.90
CA ARG A 279 11.55 -15.70 18.67
C ARG A 279 11.82 -14.48 17.81
N PHE A 280 10.96 -13.49 17.93
CA PHE A 280 10.91 -12.36 17.03
C PHE A 280 11.37 -11.10 17.74
N VAL A 281 12.31 -10.38 17.12
CA VAL A 281 12.84 -9.11 17.62
C VAL A 281 12.44 -8.00 16.66
N TYR A 282 11.85 -6.93 17.18
CA TYR A 282 11.30 -5.83 16.39
C TYR A 282 12.00 -4.50 16.69
N ASP A 283 12.05 -3.65 15.66
CA ASP A 283 12.24 -2.20 15.78
C ASP A 283 10.98 -1.49 15.26
N GLY A 284 10.25 -0.83 16.15
CA GLY A 284 8.87 -0.43 15.88
C GLY A 284 8.03 -1.64 15.43
N TRP A 285 7.35 -1.57 14.29
CA TRP A 285 6.61 -2.72 13.74
C TRP A 285 7.41 -3.56 12.74
N ASN A 286 8.67 -3.21 12.49
CA ASN A 286 9.52 -3.93 11.55
C ASN A 286 10.27 -5.05 12.28
N LEU A 287 10.15 -6.28 11.78
CA LEU A 287 10.88 -7.43 12.34
C LEU A 287 12.35 -7.37 11.91
N ILE A 288 13.27 -7.23 12.85
CA ILE A 288 14.71 -7.10 12.57
C ILE A 288 15.49 -8.39 12.76
N ALA A 289 14.99 -9.35 13.54
CA ALA A 289 15.61 -10.66 13.69
C ALA A 289 14.63 -11.78 14.07
N ILE A 290 14.95 -13.00 13.64
CA ILE A 290 14.37 -14.25 14.10
C ILE A 290 15.48 -15.03 14.81
N LEU A 291 15.21 -15.44 16.05
CA LEU A 291 16.11 -16.21 16.89
C LEU A 291 15.56 -17.62 17.12
N SER A 292 16.42 -18.61 17.32
CA SER A 292 16.05 -19.97 17.72
C SER A 292 15.71 -20.07 19.22
N SER A 293 15.37 -21.29 19.66
CA SER A 293 15.04 -21.61 21.06
C SER A 293 16.15 -21.30 22.07
N ASP A 294 17.40 -21.28 21.63
CA ASP A 294 18.59 -20.94 22.41
C ASP A 294 19.03 -19.47 22.24
N LEU A 295 18.21 -18.65 21.55
CA LEU A 295 18.48 -17.24 21.23
C LEU A 295 19.59 -17.01 20.20
N SER A 296 20.06 -18.05 19.52
CA SER A 296 20.96 -17.88 18.37
C SER A 296 20.23 -17.23 17.18
N PRO A 297 20.84 -16.28 16.45
CA PRO A 297 20.20 -15.65 15.30
C PRO A 297 20.05 -16.64 14.14
N LEU A 298 18.84 -16.78 13.62
CA LEU A 298 18.51 -17.57 12.43
C LEU A 298 18.52 -16.69 11.17
N ALA A 299 17.83 -15.54 11.27
CA ALA A 299 17.78 -14.54 10.21
C ALA A 299 17.76 -13.12 10.80
N SER A 300 18.33 -12.17 10.07
CA SER A 300 18.22 -10.73 10.37
C SER A 300 17.79 -9.96 9.13
N PHE A 301 17.12 -8.83 9.35
CA PHE A 301 16.48 -8.04 8.29
C PHE A 301 16.90 -6.58 8.38
N SER A 302 17.10 -5.95 7.23
CA SER A 302 17.32 -4.50 7.14
C SER A 302 16.17 -3.85 6.42
N TRP A 303 15.59 -2.82 7.04
CA TRP A 303 14.44 -2.07 6.52
C TRP A 303 14.87 -0.66 6.09
N GLY A 304 14.25 -0.17 5.04
CA GLY A 304 14.36 1.17 4.52
C GLY A 304 13.00 1.87 4.51
N LEU A 305 12.84 2.81 3.58
CA LEU A 305 11.57 3.50 3.38
C LEU A 305 10.58 2.56 2.70
N ASP A 306 9.41 2.40 3.31
CA ASP A 306 8.28 1.63 2.79
C ASP A 306 7.51 2.43 1.73
N LEU A 307 6.39 1.88 1.24
CA LEU A 307 5.60 2.53 0.18
C LEU A 307 5.06 3.92 0.55
N SER A 308 4.99 4.29 1.83
CA SER A 308 4.64 5.65 2.27
C SER A 308 5.77 6.66 2.07
N GLY A 309 7.01 6.19 1.88
CA GLY A 309 8.21 7.02 1.90
C GLY A 309 8.76 7.27 3.30
N SER A 310 8.23 6.62 4.33
CA SER A 310 8.76 6.59 5.71
C SER A 310 9.12 5.16 6.11
N VAL A 311 9.70 4.95 7.30
CA VAL A 311 10.12 3.60 7.75
C VAL A 311 8.94 2.72 8.21
N GLN A 312 7.80 3.34 8.58
CA GLN A 312 6.67 2.65 9.24
C GLN A 312 5.28 3.03 8.66
N GLY A 313 5.19 4.07 7.83
CA GLY A 313 3.93 4.68 7.41
C GLY A 313 3.10 3.83 6.44
N ALA A 314 3.62 2.73 5.92
CA ALA A 314 2.87 1.67 5.25
C ALA A 314 3.02 0.31 5.99
N GLY A 315 3.47 0.32 7.24
CA GLY A 315 3.75 -0.86 8.04
C GLY A 315 4.85 -1.75 7.45
N GLY A 316 5.87 -1.12 6.85
CA GLY A 316 7.00 -1.82 6.25
C GLY A 316 6.74 -2.36 4.84
N VAL A 317 5.50 -2.29 4.32
CA VAL A 317 5.15 -2.81 2.99
C VAL A 317 6.08 -2.19 1.93
N GLY A 318 6.84 -3.02 1.22
CA GLY A 318 7.80 -2.60 0.20
C GLY A 318 9.07 -1.90 0.72
N GLY A 319 9.29 -1.91 2.04
CA GLY A 319 10.44 -1.28 2.70
C GLY A 319 11.57 -2.24 3.09
N LEU A 320 11.38 -3.56 2.97
CA LEU A 320 12.40 -4.54 3.34
C LEU A 320 13.54 -4.57 2.31
N LEU A 321 14.78 -4.30 2.73
CA LEU A 321 15.92 -4.16 1.82
C LEU A 321 16.69 -5.47 1.67
N SER A 322 16.98 -6.14 2.78
CA SER A 322 17.77 -7.37 2.78
C SER A 322 17.39 -8.32 3.91
N MET A 323 17.73 -9.60 3.70
CA MET A 323 17.72 -10.65 4.71
C MET A 323 19.11 -11.28 4.77
N THR A 324 19.63 -11.48 5.97
CA THR A 324 20.82 -12.30 6.23
C THR A 324 20.40 -13.58 6.92
N VAL A 325 20.70 -14.72 6.29
CA VAL A 325 20.58 -16.05 6.89
C VAL A 325 21.91 -16.39 7.54
N HIS A 326 21.90 -16.75 8.83
CA HIS A 326 23.13 -16.85 9.63
C HIS A 326 23.78 -18.24 9.63
N SER A 327 23.03 -19.29 9.28
CA SER A 327 23.53 -20.67 9.34
C SER A 327 22.96 -21.56 8.24
N GLY A 328 23.56 -22.75 8.09
CA GLY A 328 23.18 -23.73 7.08
C GLY A 328 23.77 -23.46 5.69
N THR A 329 23.40 -24.30 4.73
CA THR A 329 23.91 -24.23 3.34
C THR A 329 23.52 -22.95 2.60
N ASN A 330 22.48 -22.27 3.07
CA ASN A 330 21.97 -21.03 2.51
C ASN A 330 22.43 -19.77 3.27
N ALA A 331 23.40 -19.90 4.19
CA ALA A 331 23.95 -18.77 4.92
C ALA A 331 24.49 -17.69 3.96
N GLY A 332 24.13 -16.43 4.22
CA GLY A 332 24.45 -15.31 3.35
C GLY A 332 23.41 -14.19 3.39
N THR A 333 23.73 -13.08 2.73
CA THR A 333 22.82 -11.94 2.57
C THR A 333 22.12 -11.98 1.22
N TYR A 334 20.84 -11.61 1.21
CA TYR A 334 20.00 -11.58 0.03
C TYR A 334 19.24 -10.27 -0.04
N PHE A 335 19.16 -9.66 -1.23
CA PHE A 335 18.40 -8.45 -1.49
C PHE A 335 17.01 -8.76 -2.00
N TYR A 336 16.02 -7.99 -1.54
CA TYR A 336 14.64 -8.14 -1.96
C TYR A 336 14.34 -7.37 -3.25
N VAL A 337 13.49 -7.98 -4.07
CA VAL A 337 12.90 -7.37 -5.26
C VAL A 337 11.38 -7.38 -5.11
N PHE A 338 10.74 -6.26 -5.42
CA PHE A 338 9.29 -6.08 -5.26
C PHE A 338 8.60 -5.69 -6.56
N ASP A 339 7.31 -5.99 -6.62
CA ASP A 339 6.39 -5.28 -7.50
C ASP A 339 6.02 -3.89 -6.91
N GLY A 340 5.09 -3.22 -7.57
CA GLY A 340 4.62 -1.90 -7.22
C GLY A 340 3.75 -1.84 -5.96
N ASN A 341 3.25 -2.99 -5.50
CA ASN A 341 2.44 -3.12 -4.29
C ASN A 341 3.27 -3.57 -3.08
N GLY A 342 4.58 -3.77 -3.27
CA GLY A 342 5.44 -4.30 -2.21
C GLY A 342 5.26 -5.81 -2.02
N ASN A 343 4.75 -6.53 -3.02
CA ASN A 343 4.81 -7.99 -3.02
C ASN A 343 6.24 -8.43 -3.34
N VAL A 344 6.80 -9.34 -2.55
CA VAL A 344 8.15 -9.88 -2.80
C VAL A 344 8.11 -10.75 -4.06
N MET A 345 8.81 -10.33 -5.11
CA MET A 345 8.89 -11.04 -6.38
C MET A 345 10.12 -11.95 -6.46
N ALA A 346 11.22 -11.56 -5.83
CA ALA A 346 12.46 -12.35 -5.80
C ALA A 346 13.39 -11.99 -4.63
N LEU A 347 14.29 -12.93 -4.33
CA LEU A 347 15.49 -12.71 -3.52
C LEU A 347 16.72 -12.93 -4.38
N LEU A 348 17.67 -12.00 -4.33
CA LEU A 348 18.94 -12.11 -5.05
C LEU A 348 20.09 -12.24 -4.07
N ASN A 349 21.00 -13.19 -4.31
CA ASN A 349 22.20 -13.33 -3.49
C ASN A 349 23.04 -12.05 -3.58
N ALA A 350 23.34 -11.44 -2.44
CA ALA A 350 24.01 -10.14 -2.37
C ALA A 350 25.47 -10.18 -2.88
N THR A 351 26.05 -11.38 -3.05
CA THR A 351 27.43 -11.54 -3.53
C THR A 351 27.55 -11.58 -5.04
N ASN A 352 26.64 -12.27 -5.71
CA ASN A 352 26.74 -12.51 -7.16
C ASN A 352 25.51 -12.04 -7.94
N GLY A 353 24.45 -11.58 -7.29
CA GLY A 353 23.22 -11.12 -7.93
C GLY A 353 22.35 -12.22 -8.52
N VAL A 354 22.67 -13.50 -8.29
CA VAL A 354 21.90 -14.65 -8.76
C VAL A 354 20.59 -14.77 -7.97
N ALA A 355 19.50 -15.08 -8.67
CA ALA A 355 18.20 -15.31 -8.03
C ALA A 355 18.23 -16.55 -7.14
N ALA A 356 17.91 -16.36 -5.85
CA ALA A 356 17.86 -17.40 -4.82
C ALA A 356 16.42 -17.80 -4.46
N ALA A 357 15.45 -16.91 -4.71
CA ALA A 357 14.03 -17.23 -4.66
C ALA A 357 13.23 -16.38 -5.65
N GLN A 358 12.10 -16.90 -6.14
CA GLN A 358 11.12 -16.18 -6.95
C GLN A 358 9.71 -16.60 -6.54
N TYR A 359 8.76 -15.65 -6.58
CA TYR A 359 7.39 -15.87 -6.14
C TYR A 359 6.38 -15.31 -7.13
N GLU A 360 5.19 -15.92 -7.13
CA GLU A 360 4.05 -15.48 -7.91
C GLU A 360 2.76 -15.64 -7.10
N TYR A 361 1.87 -14.66 -7.21
CA TYR A 361 0.68 -14.54 -6.39
C TYR A 361 -0.58 -14.37 -7.23
N GLY A 362 -1.68 -14.91 -6.72
CA GLY A 362 -3.03 -14.59 -7.16
C GLY A 362 -3.48 -13.21 -6.64
N PRO A 363 -4.65 -12.73 -7.09
CA PRO A 363 -5.13 -11.38 -6.78
C PRO A 363 -5.26 -11.06 -5.28
N PHE A 364 -5.61 -12.05 -4.45
CA PHE A 364 -5.78 -11.88 -2.99
C PHE A 364 -4.56 -12.36 -2.19
N GLY A 365 -3.44 -12.63 -2.87
CA GLY A 365 -2.20 -13.09 -2.27
C GLY A 365 -2.02 -14.60 -2.21
N GLU A 366 -2.83 -15.35 -2.97
CA GLU A 366 -2.69 -16.81 -3.08
C GLU A 366 -1.31 -17.14 -3.66
N LEU A 367 -0.47 -17.88 -2.94
CA LEU A 367 0.86 -18.26 -3.44
C LEU A 367 0.73 -19.29 -4.57
N LEU A 368 0.96 -18.88 -5.81
CA LEU A 368 0.83 -19.74 -6.99
C LEU A 368 2.12 -20.50 -7.29
N ARG A 369 3.26 -19.85 -7.05
CA ARG A 369 4.58 -20.43 -7.26
C ARG A 369 5.59 -19.85 -6.28
N ALA A 370 6.44 -20.72 -5.75
CA ALA A 370 7.63 -20.37 -5.00
C ALA A 370 8.77 -21.26 -5.49
N THR A 371 9.87 -20.66 -5.93
CA THR A 371 10.97 -21.41 -6.56
C THR A 371 12.31 -20.92 -6.05
N GLY A 372 13.26 -21.83 -5.85
CA GLY A 372 14.63 -21.53 -5.42
C GLY A 372 14.92 -21.98 -3.98
N PRO A 373 16.21 -22.14 -3.63
CA PRO A 373 16.63 -22.66 -2.33
C PRO A 373 16.22 -21.79 -1.13
N LEU A 374 15.99 -20.49 -1.34
CA LEU A 374 15.55 -19.57 -0.28
C LEU A 374 14.03 -19.43 -0.22
N ALA A 375 13.28 -20.08 -1.12
CA ALA A 375 11.84 -19.88 -1.27
C ALA A 375 11.07 -20.10 0.04
N GLN A 376 11.26 -21.23 0.71
CA GLN A 376 10.58 -21.55 1.98
C GLN A 376 11.31 -21.02 3.23
N ILE A 377 12.54 -20.51 3.07
CA ILE A 377 13.31 -19.91 4.18
C ILE A 377 12.87 -18.47 4.38
N ASN A 378 12.52 -17.78 3.30
CA ASN A 378 12.00 -16.43 3.35
C ASN A 378 10.65 -16.39 4.05
N PRO A 379 10.51 -15.58 5.13
CA PRO A 379 9.22 -15.42 5.78
C PRO A 379 8.37 -14.30 5.19
N PHE A 380 8.88 -13.41 4.32
CA PHE A 380 8.13 -12.25 3.83
C PHE A 380 7.71 -12.41 2.37
N LEU A 381 6.41 -12.41 2.09
CA LEU A 381 5.87 -12.67 0.76
C LEU A 381 4.97 -11.52 0.26
N PHE A 382 3.68 -11.79 0.07
CA PHE A 382 2.67 -10.83 -0.35
C PHE A 382 2.56 -9.66 0.63
N SER A 383 2.48 -8.44 0.11
CA SER A 383 2.52 -7.18 0.87
C SER A 383 3.71 -7.05 1.84
N THR A 384 4.83 -7.75 1.60
CA THR A 384 5.96 -7.82 2.55
C THR A 384 5.51 -8.27 3.96
N LYS A 385 4.45 -9.08 4.05
CA LYS A 385 3.94 -9.61 5.34
C LYS A 385 4.45 -11.01 5.60
N PHE A 386 4.49 -11.34 6.89
CA PHE A 386 5.03 -12.62 7.34
C PHE A 386 4.08 -13.73 6.92
N TYR A 387 4.57 -14.70 6.15
CA TYR A 387 3.84 -15.86 5.69
C TYR A 387 4.15 -17.07 6.57
N ASP A 388 3.12 -17.63 7.19
CA ASP A 388 3.24 -18.87 7.94
C ASP A 388 3.11 -20.05 6.98
N TRP A 389 4.24 -20.60 6.54
CA TRP A 389 4.34 -21.72 5.60
C TRP A 389 3.54 -22.96 6.02
N GLU A 390 3.29 -23.13 7.32
CA GLU A 390 2.54 -24.26 7.86
C GLU A 390 1.03 -24.16 7.62
N THR A 391 0.48 -22.95 7.54
CA THR A 391 -0.97 -22.69 7.46
C THR A 391 -1.39 -21.96 6.19
N GLY A 392 -0.45 -21.29 5.52
CA GLY A 392 -0.72 -20.42 4.38
C GLY A 392 -1.30 -19.06 4.73
N LEU A 393 -1.29 -18.68 6.01
CA LEU A 393 -1.79 -17.39 6.48
C LEU A 393 -0.71 -16.31 6.40
N LEU A 394 -1.15 -15.07 6.14
CA LEU A 394 -0.30 -13.88 6.23
C LEU A 394 -0.59 -13.16 7.55
N TYR A 395 0.43 -13.00 8.36
CA TYR A 395 0.40 -12.23 9.60
C TYR A 395 0.70 -10.76 9.32
N TYR A 396 -0.30 -9.90 9.55
CA TYR A 396 -0.19 -8.45 9.31
C TYR A 396 0.17 -7.65 10.56
N GLY A 397 0.18 -8.26 11.74
CA GLY A 397 0.34 -7.55 13.01
C GLY A 397 -0.84 -7.85 13.93
N HIS A 398 -1.98 -7.20 13.70
CA HIS A 398 -3.18 -7.40 14.52
C HIS A 398 -4.09 -8.51 14.01
N ARG A 399 -4.05 -8.80 12.71
CA ARG A 399 -4.90 -9.82 12.08
C ARG A 399 -4.11 -10.77 11.19
N TYR A 400 -4.72 -11.93 10.94
CA TYR A 400 -4.26 -12.93 9.99
C TYR A 400 -5.16 -12.91 8.77
N HIS A 401 -4.57 -12.74 7.59
CA HIS A 401 -5.26 -12.80 6.29
C HIS A 401 -5.16 -14.21 5.73
N SER A 402 -6.30 -14.75 5.27
CA SER A 402 -6.38 -15.99 4.52
C SER A 402 -6.59 -15.68 3.03
N PRO A 403 -5.58 -15.90 2.17
CA PRO A 403 -5.67 -15.56 0.75
C PRO A 403 -6.76 -16.32 0.00
N GLY A 404 -7.03 -17.58 0.35
CA GLY A 404 -7.99 -18.42 -0.36
C GLY A 404 -9.43 -17.88 -0.35
N PRO A 405 -10.04 -17.62 0.82
CA PRO A 405 -11.30 -16.86 0.91
C PRO A 405 -11.13 -15.37 0.62
N GLY A 406 -9.90 -14.85 0.75
CA GLY A 406 -9.55 -13.45 0.57
C GLY A 406 -10.06 -12.56 1.71
N ARG A 407 -9.92 -13.00 2.96
CA ARG A 407 -10.52 -12.33 4.14
C ARG A 407 -9.69 -12.50 5.41
N TRP A 408 -9.97 -11.65 6.40
CA TRP A 408 -9.43 -11.75 7.75
C TRP A 408 -10.06 -12.89 8.55
N LEU A 409 -9.27 -13.50 9.44
CA LEU A 409 -9.73 -14.54 10.36
C LEU A 409 -10.58 -14.00 11.52
N SER A 410 -10.40 -12.73 11.88
CA SER A 410 -11.11 -12.04 12.95
C SER A 410 -11.75 -10.75 12.45
N ARG A 411 -12.69 -10.22 13.22
CA ARG A 411 -13.28 -8.90 12.98
C ARG A 411 -12.20 -7.82 13.06
N ASP A 412 -12.44 -6.72 12.37
CA ASP A 412 -11.57 -5.55 12.44
C ASP A 412 -11.53 -4.97 13.87
N PRO A 413 -10.35 -4.86 14.52
CA PRO A 413 -10.24 -4.28 15.86
C PRO A 413 -10.66 -2.81 15.93
N ILE A 414 -10.67 -2.10 14.79
CA ILE A 414 -11.20 -0.73 14.69
C ILE A 414 -12.68 -0.70 14.25
N GLU A 415 -13.31 -1.86 14.18
CA GLU A 415 -14.74 -2.05 13.90
C GLU A 415 -15.19 -1.36 12.60
N GLU A 416 -16.37 -0.74 12.58
CA GLU A 416 -16.96 -0.17 11.37
C GLU A 416 -16.18 1.02 10.79
N LYS A 417 -15.17 1.55 11.51
CA LYS A 417 -14.20 2.49 10.94
C LYS A 417 -13.37 1.86 9.84
N GLY A 418 -13.16 0.54 9.90
CA GLY A 418 -12.56 -0.27 8.83
C GLY A 418 -13.53 -0.59 7.68
N GLY A 419 -14.78 -0.12 7.76
CA GLY A 419 -15.83 -0.40 6.79
C GLY A 419 -16.89 -1.36 7.31
N ARG A 420 -18.00 -1.48 6.56
CA ARG A 420 -19.19 -2.23 7.00
C ARG A 420 -18.96 -3.74 7.09
N ASN A 421 -18.02 -4.27 6.30
CA ASN A 421 -17.66 -5.68 6.31
C ASN A 421 -16.37 -5.87 7.12
N LEU A 422 -16.53 -6.27 8.38
CA LEU A 422 -15.43 -6.34 9.35
C LEU A 422 -14.37 -7.42 9.06
N TYR A 423 -14.58 -8.27 8.05
CA TYR A 423 -13.61 -9.28 7.65
C TYR A 423 -13.11 -9.07 6.21
N ALA A 424 -13.57 -8.05 5.50
CA ALA A 424 -13.13 -7.80 4.12
C ALA A 424 -11.64 -7.42 4.10
N PHE A 425 -10.86 -8.15 3.29
CA PHE A 425 -9.47 -7.79 3.08
C PHE A 425 -9.39 -6.59 2.13
N VAL A 426 -8.94 -5.44 2.63
CA VAL A 426 -8.78 -4.18 1.87
C VAL A 426 -9.98 -3.83 0.97
N LEU A 427 -11.20 -4.03 1.48
CA LEU A 427 -12.47 -3.82 0.77
C LEU A 427 -12.61 -4.64 -0.53
N ASN A 428 -11.93 -5.80 -0.63
CA ASN A 428 -11.81 -6.62 -1.83
C ASN A 428 -11.09 -5.93 -3.01
N ARG A 429 -10.19 -4.99 -2.72
CA ARG A 429 -9.43 -4.20 -3.71
C ARG A 429 -7.90 -4.38 -3.62
N PRO A 430 -7.36 -5.62 -3.53
CA PRO A 430 -5.94 -5.88 -3.23
C PRO A 430 -4.94 -5.43 -4.31
N ILE A 431 -5.39 -5.19 -5.55
CA ILE A 431 -4.50 -4.84 -6.66
C ILE A 431 -3.98 -3.40 -6.58
N GLY A 432 -4.71 -2.50 -5.92
CA GLY A 432 -4.31 -1.08 -5.77
C GLY A 432 -4.05 -0.65 -4.33
N ASN A 433 -4.37 -1.50 -3.36
CA ASN A 433 -4.47 -1.14 -1.96
C ASN A 433 -3.61 -2.06 -1.08
N LEU A 434 -3.25 -1.56 0.09
CA LEU A 434 -2.53 -2.31 1.12
C LEU A 434 -3.23 -2.13 2.47
N ASP A 435 -2.99 -3.07 3.38
CA ASP A 435 -3.27 -2.90 4.81
C ASP A 435 -1.93 -2.89 5.57
N MET A 436 -1.71 -1.87 6.38
CA MET A 436 -0.46 -1.64 7.08
C MET A 436 -0.23 -2.64 8.20
N PHE A 437 -1.24 -2.87 9.05
CA PHE A 437 -1.09 -3.69 10.26
C PHE A 437 -2.25 -4.66 10.50
N GLY A 438 -3.10 -4.85 9.50
CA GLY A 438 -4.38 -5.52 9.68
C GLY A 438 -5.36 -4.63 10.45
N LEU A 439 -5.26 -3.31 10.32
CA LEU A 439 -6.11 -2.33 11.00
C LEU A 439 -6.61 -1.24 10.05
N THR A 440 -6.24 -1.28 8.78
CA THR A 440 -6.31 -0.09 7.92
C THR A 440 -6.98 -0.43 6.61
N THR A 441 -8.05 0.29 6.29
CA THR A 441 -8.50 0.42 4.90
C THR A 441 -7.80 1.60 4.23
N PRO A 442 -7.79 1.70 2.89
CA PRO A 442 -7.26 2.87 2.19
C PRO A 442 -7.80 4.21 2.73
N VAL A 443 -9.02 4.20 3.24
CA VAL A 443 -9.70 5.34 3.88
C VAL A 443 -8.92 5.83 5.10
N GLN A 444 -8.23 4.93 5.82
CA GLN A 444 -7.43 5.28 6.98
C GLN A 444 -5.95 5.50 6.72
N VAL A 445 -5.40 5.04 5.59
CA VAL A 445 -4.11 5.61 5.14
C VAL A 445 -4.31 7.11 4.92
N LEU A 446 -5.48 7.50 4.40
CA LEU A 446 -5.93 8.89 4.42
C LEU A 446 -6.19 9.38 5.86
N ASP A 447 -6.90 8.72 6.76
CA ASP A 447 -7.04 9.21 8.17
C ASP A 447 -5.76 9.14 9.04
N VAL A 448 -4.64 8.59 8.58
CA VAL A 448 -3.36 8.64 9.31
C VAL A 448 -2.43 9.66 8.66
N PHE A 449 -2.48 9.81 7.33
CA PHE A 449 -1.89 10.97 6.63
C PHE A 449 -2.64 12.28 6.91
N PHE A 450 -3.95 12.18 7.08
CA PHE A 450 -4.93 13.26 7.23
C PHE A 450 -5.73 13.17 8.54
N GLY A 451 -5.37 12.28 9.48
CA GLY A 451 -5.96 12.23 10.83
C GLY A 451 -5.91 13.53 11.62
N PRO A 452 -4.90 14.39 11.41
CA PRO A 452 -4.93 15.75 11.94
C PRO A 452 -6.01 16.67 11.31
N PHE A 453 -6.67 16.26 10.22
CA PHE A 453 -7.48 17.11 9.33
C PHE A 453 -8.98 16.73 9.29
N VAL A 454 -9.44 15.83 10.16
CA VAL A 454 -10.86 15.38 10.25
C VAL A 454 -11.65 15.99 11.41
N ASP A 455 -11.01 16.78 12.28
CA ASP A 455 -11.73 17.58 13.28
C ASP A 455 -12.23 18.86 12.60
N GLU A 456 -13.54 19.14 12.66
CA GLU A 456 -14.24 20.31 12.08
C GLU A 456 -13.79 21.66 12.68
N ARG A 457 -12.67 21.67 13.41
CA ARG A 457 -12.08 22.86 13.99
C ARG A 457 -11.16 23.50 12.97
N LEU A 458 -11.42 24.78 12.75
CA LEU A 458 -10.55 25.74 12.08
C LEU A 458 -9.09 25.53 12.54
N TRP A 459 -8.25 24.86 11.74
CA TRP A 459 -6.83 24.71 12.05
C TRP A 459 -6.09 25.93 11.52
N VAL A 460 -5.94 26.94 12.38
CA VAL A 460 -4.86 27.91 12.22
C VAL A 460 -3.58 27.19 12.64
N MET A 461 -2.91 26.52 11.70
CA MET A 461 -1.58 25.95 11.96
C MET A 461 -0.63 27.10 12.33
N ASP A 462 0.27 26.85 13.29
CA ASP A 462 1.25 27.84 13.71
C ASP A 462 2.12 28.26 12.51
N GLU A 463 2.52 29.53 12.47
CA GLU A 463 3.38 30.08 11.42
C GLU A 463 4.75 29.39 11.34
N ASN A 464 5.16 28.75 12.44
CA ASN A 464 6.41 28.02 12.62
C ASN A 464 6.26 26.49 12.41
N ASP A 465 5.07 25.99 12.08
CA ASP A 465 4.86 24.57 11.81
C ASP A 465 5.62 24.10 10.56
N GLU A 466 6.18 22.88 10.59
CA GLU A 466 7.01 22.32 9.51
C GLU A 466 6.23 22.21 8.19
N TYR A 467 4.93 21.89 8.23
CA TYR A 467 4.08 21.84 7.05
C TYR A 467 3.76 23.24 6.53
N THR A 468 3.56 24.23 7.40
CA THR A 468 3.42 25.63 7.00
C THR A 468 4.67 26.11 6.25
N GLN A 469 5.87 25.71 6.70
CA GLN A 469 7.13 26.02 6.01
C GLN A 469 7.24 25.36 4.63
N HIS A 470 6.74 24.13 4.48
CA HIS A 470 6.67 23.47 3.17
C HIS A 470 5.65 24.12 2.23
N MET A 471 4.48 24.51 2.74
CA MET A 471 3.44 25.19 1.95
C MET A 471 3.89 26.57 1.48
N ARG A 472 4.69 27.30 2.27
CA ARG A 472 5.32 28.54 1.83
C ARG A 472 6.20 28.35 0.61
N GLN A 473 6.91 27.22 0.51
CA GLN A 473 7.83 26.97 -0.61
C GLN A 473 7.13 26.48 -1.88
N TRP A 474 5.80 26.36 -1.86
CA TRP A 474 5.05 25.79 -2.97
C TRP A 474 4.94 26.77 -4.14
N SER A 475 5.20 26.27 -5.36
CA SER A 475 5.29 27.12 -6.55
C SER A 475 4.01 27.91 -6.83
N ALA A 476 2.84 27.31 -6.60
CA ALA A 476 1.55 27.97 -6.76
C ALA A 476 1.33 29.11 -5.74
N VAL A 477 1.72 28.87 -4.48
CA VAL A 477 1.68 29.90 -3.42
C VAL A 477 2.63 31.04 -3.75
N GLN A 478 3.85 30.72 -4.21
CA GLN A 478 4.83 31.70 -4.64
C GLN A 478 4.34 32.50 -5.86
N GLN A 479 3.71 31.87 -6.85
CA GLN A 479 3.14 32.57 -8.02
C GLN A 479 2.00 33.52 -7.64
N ALA A 480 1.06 33.06 -6.81
CA ALA A 480 -0.03 33.90 -6.31
C ALA A 480 0.52 35.09 -5.52
N LEU A 481 1.54 34.85 -4.72
CA LEU A 481 2.20 35.85 -3.91
C LEU A 481 2.96 36.88 -4.75
N ASP A 482 3.72 36.43 -5.74
CA ASP A 482 4.44 37.30 -6.68
C ASP A 482 3.48 38.19 -7.45
N LYS A 483 2.34 37.64 -7.87
CA LYS A 483 1.28 38.42 -8.50
C LYS A 483 0.68 39.45 -7.55
N ALA A 484 0.33 39.07 -6.32
CA ALA A 484 -0.21 40.00 -5.32
C ALA A 484 0.78 41.14 -5.02
N LYS A 485 2.07 40.84 -4.88
CA LYS A 485 3.14 41.83 -4.70
C LYS A 485 3.25 42.78 -5.90
N ALA A 486 3.20 42.26 -7.13
CA ALA A 486 3.27 43.07 -8.34
C ALA A 486 2.07 44.04 -8.45
N ASP A 487 0.86 43.54 -8.17
CA ASP A 487 -0.38 44.33 -8.20
C ASP A 487 -0.35 45.42 -7.10
N LEU A 488 0.08 45.09 -5.86
CA LEU A 488 0.24 46.05 -4.77
C LEU A 488 1.28 47.14 -5.08
N LYS A 489 2.40 46.76 -5.69
CA LYS A 489 3.45 47.70 -6.11
C LYS A 489 2.93 48.66 -7.18
N ALA A 490 2.20 48.16 -8.16
CA ALA A 490 1.56 48.99 -9.18
C ALA A 490 0.56 49.97 -8.55
N ASN A 491 -0.28 49.51 -7.61
CA ASN A 491 -1.23 50.36 -6.90
C ASN A 491 -0.53 51.44 -6.05
N CYS A 492 0.54 51.11 -5.33
CA CYS A 492 1.32 52.10 -4.60
C CYS A 492 1.98 53.14 -5.54
N ALA A 493 2.42 52.74 -6.74
CA ALA A 493 2.97 53.67 -7.73
C ALA A 493 1.90 54.64 -8.27
N VAL A 494 0.70 54.12 -8.59
CA VAL A 494 -0.45 54.94 -8.99
C VAL A 494 -0.82 55.91 -7.86
N TRP A 495 -0.89 55.44 -6.61
CA TRP A 495 -1.18 56.30 -5.46
C TRP A 495 -0.15 57.43 -5.31
N LYS A 496 1.15 57.11 -5.36
CA LYS A 496 2.24 58.11 -5.30
C LYS A 496 2.13 59.15 -6.42
N SER A 497 1.68 58.77 -7.61
CA SER A 497 1.50 59.69 -8.73
C SER A 497 0.28 60.62 -8.58
N LYS A 498 -0.76 60.18 -7.84
CA LYS A 498 -2.02 60.91 -7.66
C LYS A 498 -2.07 61.74 -6.36
N HIS A 499 -1.32 61.39 -5.32
CA HIS A 499 -1.48 61.94 -3.95
C HIS A 499 -0.21 62.59 -3.39
N GLN A 500 0.57 63.23 -4.26
CA GLN A 500 1.92 63.74 -3.98
C GLN A 500 2.01 64.96 -3.02
N THR A 501 1.04 65.20 -2.13
CA THR A 501 0.91 66.50 -1.44
C THR A 501 0.84 66.48 0.09
N SER A 502 0.98 65.34 0.78
CA SER A 502 1.11 65.37 2.26
C SER A 502 2.00 64.26 2.81
N ALA A 503 3.06 64.66 3.50
CA ALA A 503 3.96 63.78 4.26
C ALA A 503 3.36 63.25 5.58
N TYR A 504 2.11 63.63 5.91
CA TYR A 504 1.51 63.42 7.23
C TYR A 504 0.24 62.56 7.24
N TRP A 505 -0.18 62.00 6.09
CA TRP A 505 -1.36 61.13 6.03
C TRP A 505 -0.98 59.69 5.64
N HIS A 506 -1.43 58.74 6.46
CA HIS A 506 -1.14 57.31 6.33
C HIS A 506 -2.45 56.55 6.07
N PRO A 507 -2.69 55.99 4.87
CA PRO A 507 -3.78 55.04 4.70
C PRO A 507 -3.48 53.76 5.47
N TYR A 508 -4.41 53.30 6.30
CA TYR A 508 -4.39 51.97 6.91
C TYR A 508 -5.74 51.28 6.68
N ILE A 509 -5.69 50.03 6.24
CA ILE A 509 -6.87 49.18 6.05
C ILE A 509 -7.03 48.37 7.36
N THR A 510 -8.20 48.42 8.02
CA THR A 510 -8.44 47.76 9.32
C THR A 510 -9.60 46.76 9.31
N SER A 511 -10.32 46.59 8.20
CA SER A 511 -11.48 45.69 8.17
C SER A 511 -11.06 44.22 8.04
N LYS A 512 -11.54 43.38 8.97
CA LYS A 512 -11.48 41.91 8.85
C LYS A 512 -12.38 41.44 7.70
N PHE A 513 -11.87 40.57 6.84
CA PHE A 513 -12.61 39.97 5.71
C PHE A 513 -13.55 38.84 6.17
N ASP A 514 -14.66 38.66 5.45
CA ASP A 514 -15.65 37.56 5.57
C ASP A 514 -15.56 36.69 4.30
N PRO A 515 -15.16 35.40 4.40
CA PRO A 515 -14.87 34.54 3.25
C PRO A 515 -16.09 34.17 2.39
N ASP A 516 -17.32 34.38 2.86
CA ASP A 516 -18.54 33.99 2.15
C ASP A 516 -19.04 35.04 1.12
N ARG A 517 -18.36 36.19 0.97
CA ARG A 517 -18.77 37.28 0.05
C ARG A 517 -17.81 37.47 -1.12
N ALA A 518 -18.36 37.56 -2.33
CA ALA A 518 -17.60 37.60 -3.59
C ALA A 518 -16.85 38.92 -3.88
N SER A 519 -17.10 40.00 -3.11
CA SER A 519 -16.44 41.30 -3.30
C SER A 519 -16.59 42.17 -2.05
N PHE A 520 -15.50 42.82 -1.62
CA PHE A 520 -15.51 43.82 -0.54
C PHE A 520 -14.98 45.15 -1.08
N ILE A 521 -15.74 46.24 -0.90
CA ILE A 521 -15.25 47.62 -1.05
C ILE A 521 -14.90 48.07 0.37
N VAL A 522 -13.62 48.34 0.65
CA VAL A 522 -13.21 48.87 1.96
C VAL A 522 -13.15 50.39 1.86
N PRO A 523 -13.99 51.13 2.62
CA PRO A 523 -13.89 52.58 2.65
C PRO A 523 -12.62 53.00 3.42
N VAL A 524 -11.77 53.79 2.77
CA VAL A 524 -10.64 54.48 3.42
C VAL A 524 -11.12 55.91 3.72
N GLY A 525 -11.17 56.30 5.00
CA GLY A 525 -11.66 57.63 5.37
C GLY A 525 -10.73 58.75 4.86
N SER A 526 -11.27 59.75 4.17
CA SER A 526 -10.56 60.99 3.84
C SER A 526 -10.61 61.98 5.00
N PRO A 527 -9.62 62.89 5.16
CA PRO A 527 -9.74 63.99 6.12
C PRO A 527 -10.84 64.97 5.72
N ASP A 528 -11.40 65.67 6.71
CA ASP A 528 -12.42 66.70 6.52
C ASP A 528 -11.98 67.74 5.47
N GLY A 529 -12.77 67.90 4.42
CA GLY A 529 -12.55 68.91 3.37
C GLY A 529 -12.08 68.40 2.00
N THR A 530 -12.00 67.09 1.77
CA THR A 530 -11.79 66.52 0.43
C THR A 530 -12.94 65.58 0.05
N ASP A 531 -13.42 65.71 -1.20
CA ASP A 531 -14.62 65.06 -1.74
C ASP A 531 -14.70 63.56 -1.37
N PRO A 532 -15.67 63.15 -0.53
CA PRO A 532 -15.79 61.78 -0.04
C PRO A 532 -16.28 60.80 -1.12
N LEU A 533 -16.74 61.26 -2.29
CA LEU A 533 -17.31 60.38 -3.31
C LEU A 533 -16.29 59.70 -4.24
N HIS A 534 -15.06 60.19 -4.33
CA HIS A 534 -14.08 59.65 -5.30
C HIS A 534 -13.03 58.70 -4.70
N ALA A 535 -12.81 58.69 -3.39
CA ALA A 535 -11.81 57.80 -2.76
C ALA A 535 -12.29 56.32 -2.66
N ALA A 536 -13.60 56.08 -2.67
CA ALA A 536 -14.18 54.75 -2.45
C ALA A 536 -14.11 53.80 -3.66
N THR A 537 -13.79 54.30 -4.87
CA THR A 537 -13.81 53.51 -6.11
C THR A 537 -12.43 53.06 -6.58
N ASP A 538 -11.35 53.59 -6.00
CA ASP A 538 -9.98 53.40 -6.52
C ASP A 538 -9.19 52.24 -5.87
N TYR A 539 -9.77 51.50 -4.91
CA TYR A 539 -9.15 50.32 -4.30
C TYR A 539 -10.02 49.06 -4.46
N ALA A 540 -9.83 48.36 -5.57
CA ALA A 540 -10.28 46.97 -5.70
C ALA A 540 -9.34 46.07 -4.89
N ILE A 541 -9.80 45.51 -3.78
CA ILE A 541 -9.12 44.37 -3.14
C ILE A 541 -9.38 43.16 -4.03
N TYR A 542 -8.33 42.69 -4.70
CA TYR A 542 -8.40 41.59 -5.64
C TYR A 542 -8.65 40.27 -4.89
N LYS A 543 -9.76 39.61 -5.20
CA LYS A 543 -9.83 38.14 -5.10
C LYS A 543 -9.14 37.60 -6.33
N LEU A 544 -7.88 37.16 -6.19
CA LEU A 544 -7.23 36.37 -7.23
C LEU A 544 -7.83 34.96 -7.20
N THR A 545 -8.98 34.78 -7.85
CA THR A 545 -9.50 33.45 -8.13
C THR A 545 -8.75 32.90 -9.33
N GLY A 546 -7.56 32.37 -9.09
CA GLY A 546 -6.88 31.53 -10.06
C GLY A 546 -7.51 30.15 -10.01
N HIS A 547 -8.27 29.75 -11.04
CA HIS A 547 -8.45 28.33 -11.30
C HIS A 547 -7.09 27.79 -11.74
N ILE A 548 -6.40 27.12 -10.83
CA ILE A 548 -5.21 26.37 -11.17
C ILE A 548 -5.70 25.07 -11.81
N THR A 549 -5.58 24.97 -13.13
CA THR A 549 -5.65 23.69 -13.87
C THR A 549 -4.27 23.05 -14.05
N ASP A 550 -3.26 23.52 -13.31
CA ASP A 550 -1.92 22.95 -13.35
C ASP A 550 -1.76 21.84 -12.29
N ASN A 551 -1.56 20.65 -12.84
CA ASN A 551 -1.55 19.35 -12.18
C ASN A 551 -0.52 19.27 -11.04
N LEU A 552 -1.03 18.82 -9.89
CA LEU A 552 -0.28 18.52 -8.67
C LEU A 552 0.88 17.55 -8.93
N TRP A 553 2.06 17.93 -8.44
CA TRP A 553 3.14 17.02 -8.09
C TRP A 553 2.97 16.65 -6.61
N TYR A 554 2.93 15.34 -6.36
CA TYR A 554 2.70 14.69 -5.06
C TYR A 554 1.24 14.63 -4.60
N SER A 555 0.70 13.41 -4.68
CA SER A 555 -0.63 12.96 -4.23
C SER A 555 -1.83 13.51 -5.02
N SER A 556 -2.77 12.62 -5.35
CA SER A 556 -4.01 12.89 -6.08
C SER A 556 -5.04 13.65 -5.22
N VAL A 557 -4.67 14.83 -4.71
CA VAL A 557 -5.40 15.53 -3.67
C VAL A 557 -5.94 16.86 -4.21
N GLY A 558 -6.86 16.79 -5.19
CA GLY A 558 -7.79 17.88 -5.53
C GLY A 558 -7.25 19.23 -6.00
N SER A 559 -8.15 20.10 -6.45
CA SER A 559 -7.83 21.48 -6.80
C SER A 559 -7.75 22.32 -5.51
N PHE A 560 -6.68 23.08 -5.30
CA PHE A 560 -6.57 24.04 -4.21
C PHE A 560 -6.85 25.45 -4.72
N THR A 561 -7.48 26.28 -3.88
CA THR A 561 -7.63 27.72 -4.13
C THR A 561 -6.76 28.47 -3.13
N VAL A 562 -5.79 29.23 -3.62
CA VAL A 562 -4.99 30.14 -2.80
C VAL A 562 -5.64 31.52 -2.83
N CYS A 563 -6.05 32.00 -1.66
CA CYS A 563 -6.61 33.33 -1.46
C CYS A 563 -5.61 34.17 -0.67
N ILE A 564 -5.15 35.29 -1.22
CA ILE A 564 -4.27 36.23 -0.50
C ILE A 564 -5.09 37.47 -0.21
N THR A 565 -5.15 37.87 1.06
CA THR A 565 -5.75 39.13 1.49
C THR A 565 -4.69 40.05 2.07
N VAL A 566 -4.95 41.35 2.02
CA VAL A 566 -4.01 42.38 2.49
C VAL A 566 -4.47 42.82 3.87
N ASP A 567 -3.66 42.56 4.89
CA ASP A 567 -3.92 42.99 6.28
C ASP A 567 -3.66 44.50 6.41
N SER A 568 -2.55 44.97 5.87
CA SER A 568 -2.21 46.39 5.79
C SER A 568 -1.19 46.67 4.69
N VAL A 569 -1.16 47.90 4.17
CA VAL A 569 -0.16 48.34 3.18
C VAL A 569 0.24 49.80 3.46
N ASP A 570 1.54 50.05 3.56
CA ASP A 570 2.14 51.37 3.73
C ASP A 570 2.93 51.73 2.45
N CYS A 571 2.31 52.57 1.61
CA CYS A 571 2.92 53.05 0.38
C CYS A 571 3.85 54.27 0.58
N CYS A 572 3.97 54.83 1.79
CA CYS A 572 4.58 56.15 2.02
C CYS A 572 6.10 56.12 2.24
N LYS A 573 6.71 54.97 2.53
CA LYS A 573 8.16 54.86 2.81
C LYS A 573 8.97 54.58 1.54
N ASP A 574 10.26 54.92 1.57
CA ASP A 574 11.24 54.53 0.53
C ASP A 574 11.31 52.99 0.36
N THR A 575 10.87 52.24 1.38
CA THR A 575 10.55 50.81 1.35
C THR A 575 9.05 50.65 1.58
N ALA A 576 8.26 50.51 0.50
CA ALA A 576 6.83 50.25 0.63
C ALA A 576 6.63 48.87 1.29
N LYS A 577 5.88 48.83 2.40
CA LYS A 577 5.69 47.59 3.18
C LYS A 577 4.24 47.13 3.12
N ALA A 578 4.03 45.83 3.02
CA ALA A 578 2.70 45.23 3.10
C ALA A 578 2.70 44.07 4.09
N LYS A 579 1.62 43.93 4.85
CA LYS A 579 1.32 42.75 5.63
C LYS A 579 0.20 41.99 4.96
N LEU A 580 0.45 40.74 4.56
CA LEU A 580 -0.51 39.89 3.86
C LEU A 580 -0.99 38.78 4.80
N ASN A 581 -2.28 38.48 4.71
CA ASN A 581 -2.84 37.24 5.25
C ASN A 581 -3.00 36.26 4.07
N ILE A 582 -2.40 35.08 4.17
CA ILE A 582 -2.44 34.08 3.12
C ILE A 582 -3.33 32.94 3.60
N TRP A 583 -4.33 32.62 2.79
CA TRP A 583 -5.32 31.58 3.04
C TRP A 583 -5.21 30.53 1.94
N VAL A 584 -5.11 29.26 2.30
CA VAL A 584 -5.12 28.15 1.35
C VAL A 584 -6.32 27.27 1.64
N TYR A 585 -7.26 27.28 0.70
CA TYR A 585 -8.49 26.52 0.75
C TYR A 585 -8.36 25.26 -0.10
N ASN A 586 -8.92 24.16 0.39
CA ASN A 586 -9.03 22.92 -0.36
C ASN A 586 -10.43 22.82 -0.97
N CYS A 587 -10.52 22.62 -2.29
CA CYS A 587 -11.81 22.53 -3.01
C CYS A 587 -12.22 21.07 -3.29
N MET A 588 -11.99 20.14 -2.36
CA MET A 588 -12.43 18.76 -2.53
C MET A 588 -13.84 18.50 -2.01
N SER A 589 -14.63 17.81 -2.83
CA SER A 589 -15.87 17.18 -2.39
C SER A 589 -15.58 15.82 -1.73
N LYS A 590 -16.42 15.39 -0.78
CA LYS A 590 -16.34 14.05 -0.15
C LYS A 590 -16.32 12.89 -1.20
N ARG A 591 -16.88 13.11 -2.41
CA ARG A 591 -16.87 12.12 -3.50
C ARG A 591 -15.49 11.88 -4.12
N SER A 592 -14.60 12.87 -4.09
CA SER A 592 -13.24 12.74 -4.63
C SER A 592 -12.39 11.72 -3.85
N PHE A 593 -12.86 11.31 -2.66
CA PHE A 593 -12.26 10.30 -1.80
C PHE A 593 -13.00 8.95 -1.79
N GLY A 594 -14.00 8.77 -2.67
CA GLY A 594 -14.75 7.51 -2.76
C GLY A 594 -15.84 7.32 -1.69
N PHE A 595 -16.24 8.37 -0.97
CA PHE A 595 -17.40 8.30 -0.06
C PHE A 595 -18.74 8.48 -0.79
N PRO A 596 -19.79 7.73 -0.44
CA PRO A 596 -21.16 8.05 -0.85
C PRO A 596 -21.66 9.28 -0.08
N ALA A 597 -21.91 10.39 -0.79
CA ALA A 597 -22.49 11.61 -0.20
C ALA A 597 -23.94 11.82 -0.68
N PRO A 598 -24.90 12.16 0.21
CA PRO A 598 -26.23 12.60 -0.19
C PRO A 598 -26.17 13.90 -1.00
N PHE A 599 -27.13 14.10 -1.89
CA PHE A 599 -27.16 15.11 -2.97
C PHE A 599 -27.11 16.60 -2.56
N SER A 600 -26.95 16.95 -1.28
CA SER A 600 -27.10 18.33 -0.79
C SER A 600 -25.86 18.97 -0.13
N GLU A 601 -24.71 18.30 -0.09
CA GLU A 601 -23.45 18.85 0.48
C GLU A 601 -22.39 19.12 -0.61
N GLU A 602 -22.75 19.79 -1.70
CA GLU A 602 -21.86 19.99 -2.86
C GLU A 602 -20.82 21.11 -2.72
N SER A 603 -20.77 21.88 -1.62
CA SER A 603 -20.00 23.14 -1.61
C SER A 603 -19.24 23.50 -0.33
N SER A 604 -18.87 22.54 0.52
CA SER A 604 -18.04 22.86 1.68
C SER A 604 -16.59 23.09 1.25
N GLN A 605 -16.19 24.36 1.09
CA GLN A 605 -14.77 24.73 1.03
C GLN A 605 -14.21 24.59 2.44
N TYR A 606 -13.24 23.69 2.62
CA TYR A 606 -12.59 23.54 3.90
C TYR A 606 -11.33 24.42 3.90
N GLU A 607 -11.18 25.24 4.94
CA GLU A 607 -10.00 26.08 5.20
C GLU A 607 -8.91 25.23 5.85
N TRP A 608 -7.73 25.14 5.23
CA TRP A 608 -6.70 24.18 5.66
C TRP A 608 -5.43 24.86 6.17
N TRP A 609 -5.07 26.05 5.66
CA TRP A 609 -3.91 26.80 6.14
C TRP A 609 -4.15 28.32 6.12
N HIS A 610 -3.71 29.01 7.18
CA HIS A 610 -3.70 30.46 7.28
C HIS A 610 -2.42 30.93 8.00
N TRP A 611 -1.69 31.87 7.41
CA TRP A 611 -0.56 32.54 8.06
C TRP A 611 -0.41 33.98 7.59
N LYS A 612 0.44 34.74 8.31
CA LYS A 612 0.75 36.14 7.97
C LYS A 612 2.19 36.28 7.47
N GLU A 613 2.41 37.18 6.51
CA GLU A 613 3.74 37.54 6.05
C GLU A 613 3.89 39.06 5.89
N ASP A 614 5.02 39.58 6.37
CA ASP A 614 5.46 40.96 6.14
C ASP A 614 6.35 40.99 4.88
N TYR A 615 6.07 41.92 3.96
CA TYR A 615 6.80 42.08 2.71
C TYR A 615 7.30 43.49 2.48
N ASP A 616 8.51 43.58 1.91
CA ASP A 616 9.04 44.79 1.29
C ASP A 616 8.81 44.76 -0.23
N LEU A 617 7.88 45.59 -0.70
CA LEU A 617 7.47 45.69 -2.11
C LEU A 617 8.59 46.28 -3.02
N ASN A 618 9.64 46.85 -2.44
CA ASN A 618 10.77 47.44 -3.16
C ASN A 618 12.01 46.55 -3.23
N SER A 619 12.05 45.45 -2.47
CA SER A 619 13.12 44.45 -2.58
C SER A 619 13.10 43.77 -3.95
N GLY A 620 14.14 43.99 -4.76
CA GLY A 620 14.28 43.35 -6.07
C GLY A 620 14.67 41.89 -5.91
N GLY A 621 13.74 40.96 -6.16
CA GLY A 621 14.01 39.61 -6.70
C GLY A 621 15.17 38.81 -6.12
N ALA A 622 15.44 38.90 -4.82
CA ALA A 622 16.36 38.00 -4.14
C ALA A 622 15.62 37.35 -2.98
N ASN A 623 15.32 36.06 -3.14
CA ASN A 623 14.91 35.20 -2.05
C ASN A 623 15.94 35.36 -0.92
N HIS A 624 15.55 36.04 0.16
CA HIS A 624 16.14 35.78 1.45
C HIS A 624 15.66 34.39 1.88
N LEU A 625 16.31 33.36 1.35
CA LEU A 625 16.39 32.07 2.02
C LEU A 625 16.91 32.36 3.43
N PRO A 626 16.25 31.90 4.49
CA PRO A 626 16.90 31.77 5.78
C PRO A 626 18.11 30.86 5.56
N THR A 627 19.30 31.44 5.64
CA THR A 627 20.55 30.71 5.72
C THR A 627 20.46 29.72 6.88
N LYS A 628 20.88 28.46 6.65
CA LYS A 628 21.17 27.48 7.70
C LYS A 628 22.01 28.14 8.81
N GLY A 629 21.37 28.56 9.88
CA GLY A 629 22.01 28.94 11.13
C GLY A 629 22.11 27.71 12.01
N GLY A 630 23.31 27.15 12.15
CA GLY A 630 23.62 26.25 13.26
C GLY A 630 23.47 27.02 14.57
N GLY A 631 22.69 26.48 15.50
CA GLY A 631 22.45 27.03 16.82
C GLY A 631 22.14 25.90 17.78
N SER A 632 23.03 25.70 18.74
CA SER A 632 23.08 24.65 19.76
C SER A 632 21.74 24.36 20.44
N TRP A 633 21.46 23.06 20.65
CA TRP A 633 20.52 22.62 21.67
C TRP A 633 21.10 22.97 23.06
N GLY A 634 20.57 24.03 23.67
CA GLY A 634 20.65 24.30 25.10
C GLY A 634 19.28 23.94 25.70
N GLY A 635 19.27 23.02 26.66
CA GLY A 635 18.04 22.48 27.23
C GLY A 635 17.31 23.43 28.18
N THR A 636 16.05 23.10 28.44
CA THR A 636 15.57 22.61 29.73
C THR A 636 14.36 21.74 29.51
#